data_AF-A0AAU4GFM4-F1
#
_entry.id   AF-A0AAU4GFM4-F1
#
_cell.length_a   1.000
_cell.length_b   1.000
_cell.length_c   1.000
_cell.angle_alpha   90.00
_cell.angle_beta   90.00
_cell.angle_gamma   90.00
#
_symmetry.space_group_name_H-M   'P 1'
#
loop_
_entity.id
_entity.type
_entity.pdbx_description
1 polymer ?
#
loop_
_entity_poly.entity_id
_entity_poly.type
_entity_poly.pdbx_seq_one_letter_code
_entity_poly.pdbx_strand_id
1 'polypeptide(L)'
;MTVPDEAVLPAPRASEDDLLIELRERLEVLAREALAKQEQVVALAVPAPDREREYEKIVAGVVADADDALRDTNHEILGLSAAREALAKHLPSPEAPRADPRDPAGHAAFGFVLWLGIGYPLLWWELNQTGLTGFGWFLTVTGLVAVAVSAVWYAARLLVRAGRRLGDVPVETGGAWALVTGFTTLYLLLLWRLGPSSREALGGPWSVVVWVVAGLAAAFVVAVASSLAAVPPKDGAPARRPPGIVIRRGLAAAVLAAAVAFLVLQVLPLPVPPWARFVLADAGSLVILIGAAPLSLRLIPAAWSRDPARRGSPGWNRRLDELAENLNEAQDAWAKAARGPVRVLLNRHLDKVLNPAFTTTLRPYDHHALGQMRAGDRAVTTIAIGDRLRALLAGIESGAVGMAGPRGAGKSTLLEAYRDGKFLDDPHSEHIALWESVPVRYDAREFVLHLYARTCGAVAEFCERRGAAAPPGPARRAGWRRVGPFVAVALGWAAAGVAGSVLALGSRFDLAAWSATLWWPLVCLLGASSLLYLAARRGAWPAPSREPAPPPVLPGDVTALRARAEWALDDIRFQQKHTSGWSGKVGVAGAEAGVTGSRELTRQPKTYPEIVHEFGVFLQQTSRCLAALDRVASPSLVIILDELDKIAAPDVAQDFINEVKGLLTTDVPGLLFLVSVSEDALAAFERRGLPVRDAFDSAFDLIIRLEYLDLADARLVLSSRVVGLPQPFICLCHCLSGGLPRELIRVARQVLAGDGELADVAARVVAEDLAAKRAGLLTVISRGGHDDALVSDLVRHINAHAGAGPGELIAAAETPPITTGAPEHADLLRLQTETLGYLYYLGTVLEVFGPAFAPADLDRGATAGDGSFDSLASARQLFPVNARLAWLTITAFRECWGQRAVPPPSAGVSPAGPGPGAA
;
A
#
# COMPACT_ATOMS: atom_id res chain seq x y z
N MET A 1 6.48 10.98 -43.96
CA MET A 1 7.54 10.78 -42.95
C MET A 1 7.58 9.30 -42.65
N THR A 2 8.72 8.71 -42.97
CA THR A 2 9.05 7.29 -42.94
C THR A 2 8.77 6.68 -41.57
N VAL A 3 7.98 5.62 -41.56
CA VAL A 3 7.79 4.73 -40.41
C VAL A 3 9.17 4.09 -40.13
N PRO A 4 9.73 4.19 -38.91
CA PRO A 4 10.94 3.45 -38.59
C PRO A 4 10.63 1.96 -38.66
N ASP A 5 11.55 1.22 -39.25
CA ASP A 5 11.57 -0.25 -39.35
C ASP A 5 11.14 -0.93 -38.06
N GLU A 6 10.57 -2.13 -38.23
CA GLU A 6 10.26 -3.14 -37.22
C GLU A 6 11.41 -3.34 -36.22
N ALA A 7 11.54 -2.44 -35.25
CA ALA A 7 12.22 -2.70 -34.00
C ALA A 7 11.35 -3.74 -33.29
N VAL A 8 11.80 -5.00 -33.37
CA VAL A 8 11.33 -6.20 -32.69
C VAL A 8 10.57 -5.83 -31.41
N LEU A 9 9.24 -5.69 -31.52
CA LEU A 9 8.38 -5.55 -30.36
C LEU A 9 8.34 -6.92 -29.67
N PRO A 10 8.64 -7.00 -28.37
CA PRO A 10 8.66 -8.28 -27.66
C PRO A 10 7.31 -8.99 -27.80
N ALA A 11 7.35 -10.31 -28.00
CA ALA A 11 6.18 -11.12 -28.31
C ALA A 11 5.06 -10.92 -27.27
N PRO A 12 3.76 -10.85 -27.67
CA PRO A 12 2.73 -10.25 -26.83
C PRO A 12 2.22 -11.12 -25.66
N ARG A 13 2.82 -12.30 -25.42
CA ARG A 13 2.44 -13.24 -24.36
C ARG A 13 3.64 -14.13 -23.98
N ALA A 14 4.73 -13.51 -23.55
CA ALA A 14 5.75 -14.26 -22.83
C ALA A 14 5.13 -14.73 -21.49
N SER A 15 5.21 -16.03 -21.18
CA SER A 15 4.85 -16.53 -19.85
C SER A 15 5.71 -15.84 -18.80
N GLU A 16 5.27 -15.78 -17.55
CA GLU A 16 6.06 -15.14 -16.50
C GLU A 16 7.35 -15.89 -16.18
N ASP A 17 7.36 -17.19 -16.43
CA ASP A 17 8.57 -18.00 -16.47
C ASP A 17 9.58 -17.47 -17.49
N ASP A 18 9.13 -16.88 -18.61
CA ASP A 18 10.00 -16.30 -19.63
C ASP A 18 10.64 -14.99 -19.13
N LEU A 19 9.93 -14.18 -18.34
CA LEU A 19 10.50 -12.99 -17.70
C LEU A 19 11.61 -13.41 -16.74
N LEU A 20 11.38 -14.45 -15.93
CA LEU A 20 12.37 -14.97 -15.00
C LEU A 20 13.64 -15.46 -15.70
N ILE A 21 13.48 -16.22 -16.78
CA ILE A 21 14.60 -16.70 -17.60
C ILE A 21 15.38 -15.51 -18.19
N GLU A 22 14.69 -14.52 -18.74
CA GLU A 22 15.31 -13.30 -19.29
C GLU A 22 16.10 -12.52 -18.21
N LEU A 23 15.56 -12.40 -17.00
CA LEU A 23 16.24 -11.71 -15.90
C LEU A 23 17.47 -12.49 -15.41
N ARG A 24 17.43 -13.84 -15.39
CA ARG A 24 18.59 -14.68 -15.07
C ARG A 24 19.72 -14.49 -16.09
N GLU A 25 19.40 -14.50 -17.37
CA GLU A 25 20.38 -14.22 -18.44
C GLU A 25 20.98 -12.81 -18.28
N ARG A 26 20.16 -11.82 -17.94
CA ARG A 26 20.63 -10.44 -17.76
C ARG A 26 21.45 -10.24 -16.50
N LEU A 27 21.22 -11.03 -15.44
CA LEU A 27 22.08 -11.06 -14.26
C LEU A 27 23.48 -11.58 -14.60
N GLU A 28 23.62 -12.57 -15.48
CA GLU A 28 24.92 -13.03 -15.95
C GLU A 28 25.70 -11.90 -16.63
N VAL A 29 25.05 -11.13 -17.50
CA VAL A 29 25.66 -9.96 -18.16
C VAL A 29 26.13 -8.93 -17.12
N LEU A 30 25.29 -8.59 -16.14
CA LEU A 30 25.66 -7.67 -15.06
C LEU A 30 26.81 -8.20 -14.21
N ALA A 31 26.88 -9.51 -13.97
CA ALA A 31 27.98 -10.15 -13.24
C ALA A 31 29.30 -10.04 -14.00
N ARG A 32 29.28 -10.30 -15.32
CA ARG A 32 30.44 -10.14 -16.20
C ARG A 32 30.92 -8.68 -16.24
N GLU A 33 30.01 -7.72 -16.38
CA GLU A 33 30.32 -6.28 -16.34
C GLU A 33 30.92 -5.84 -14.98
N ALA A 34 30.39 -6.36 -13.87
CA ALA A 34 30.88 -6.06 -12.54
C ALA A 34 32.27 -6.67 -12.30
N LEU A 35 32.50 -7.91 -12.74
CA LEU A 35 33.78 -8.59 -12.63
C LEU A 35 34.87 -7.90 -13.47
N ALA A 36 34.53 -7.43 -14.68
CA ALA A 36 35.45 -6.66 -15.52
C ALA A 36 35.96 -5.39 -14.82
N LYS A 37 35.10 -4.71 -14.03
CA LYS A 37 35.53 -3.55 -13.22
C LYS A 37 36.49 -3.90 -12.09
N GLN A 38 36.55 -5.16 -11.68
CA GLN A 38 37.44 -5.67 -10.63
C GLN A 38 38.62 -6.46 -11.19
N GLU A 39 38.88 -6.39 -12.51
CA GLU A 39 39.92 -7.16 -13.18
C GLU A 39 41.31 -6.96 -12.56
N GLN A 40 41.63 -5.76 -12.09
CA GLN A 40 42.90 -5.49 -11.41
C GLN A 40 43.07 -6.32 -10.14
N VAL A 41 42.00 -6.51 -9.36
CA VAL A 41 42.02 -7.29 -8.12
C VAL A 41 42.25 -8.77 -8.43
N VAL A 42 41.59 -9.29 -9.47
CA VAL A 42 41.75 -10.69 -9.87
C VAL A 42 43.12 -10.93 -10.51
N ALA A 43 43.61 -10.00 -11.33
CA ALA A 43 44.92 -10.09 -11.97
C ALA A 43 46.09 -10.09 -10.97
N LEU A 44 45.91 -9.46 -9.80
CA LEU A 44 46.89 -9.45 -8.71
C LEU A 44 46.97 -10.78 -7.96
N ALA A 45 45.91 -11.58 -7.98
CA ALA A 45 45.79 -12.77 -7.15
C ALA A 45 45.81 -14.09 -7.95
N VAL A 46 45.35 -14.07 -9.21
CA VAL A 46 45.26 -15.26 -10.07
C VAL A 46 46.28 -15.17 -11.20
N PRO A 47 47.18 -16.18 -11.35
CA PRO A 47 48.14 -16.25 -12.45
C PRO A 47 47.45 -16.19 -13.82
N ALA A 48 48.07 -15.53 -14.79
CA ALA A 48 47.54 -15.35 -16.16
C ALA A 48 46.94 -16.62 -16.82
N PRO A 49 47.55 -17.83 -16.74
CA PRO A 49 47.00 -19.01 -17.39
C PRO A 49 45.68 -19.52 -16.78
N ASP A 50 45.39 -19.21 -15.51
CA ASP A 50 44.22 -19.73 -14.80
C ASP A 50 43.06 -18.72 -14.73
N ARG A 51 43.29 -17.45 -15.10
CA ARG A 51 42.30 -16.38 -14.94
C ARG A 51 40.98 -16.67 -15.62
N GLU A 52 41.00 -17.07 -16.89
CA GLU A 52 39.77 -17.29 -17.66
C GLU A 52 38.92 -18.42 -17.06
N ARG A 53 39.57 -19.48 -16.58
CA ARG A 53 38.92 -20.59 -15.89
C ARG A 53 38.28 -20.14 -14.57
N GLU A 54 38.99 -19.32 -13.77
CA GLU A 54 38.46 -18.81 -12.51
C GLU A 54 37.35 -17.77 -12.72
N TYR A 55 37.44 -16.94 -13.76
CA TYR A 55 36.38 -15.99 -14.14
C TYR A 55 35.07 -16.72 -14.44
N GLU A 56 35.12 -17.77 -15.28
CA GLU A 56 33.92 -18.55 -15.61
C GLU A 56 33.37 -19.28 -14.37
N LYS A 57 34.21 -19.78 -13.47
CA LYS A 57 33.75 -20.36 -12.20
C LYS A 57 33.03 -19.33 -11.32
N ILE A 58 33.54 -18.11 -11.22
CA ILE A 58 32.93 -17.03 -10.43
C ILE A 58 31.57 -16.65 -11.01
N VAL A 59 31.50 -16.43 -12.32
CA VAL A 59 30.24 -16.08 -13.01
C VAL A 59 29.23 -17.22 -12.87
N ALA A 60 29.64 -18.46 -13.09
CA ALA A 60 28.78 -19.63 -12.91
C ALA A 60 28.27 -19.75 -11.45
N GLY A 61 29.09 -19.40 -10.45
CA GLY A 61 28.67 -19.34 -9.06
C GLY A 61 27.61 -18.26 -8.80
N VAL A 62 27.76 -17.07 -9.40
CA VAL A 62 26.75 -15.99 -9.31
C VAL A 62 25.44 -16.40 -9.99
N VAL A 63 25.51 -17.09 -11.14
CA VAL A 63 24.32 -17.58 -11.86
C VAL A 63 23.64 -18.71 -11.08
N ALA A 64 24.40 -19.61 -10.44
CA ALA A 64 23.85 -20.65 -9.59
C ALA A 64 23.10 -20.07 -8.38
N ASP A 65 23.58 -18.95 -7.83
CA ASP A 65 22.96 -18.22 -6.73
C ASP A 65 22.02 -17.09 -7.22
N ALA A 66 21.61 -17.09 -8.51
CA ALA A 66 20.84 -15.98 -9.11
C ALA A 66 19.48 -15.76 -8.44
N ASP A 67 18.86 -16.80 -7.89
CA ASP A 67 17.57 -16.69 -7.20
C ASP A 67 17.65 -15.80 -5.96
N ASP A 68 18.79 -15.76 -5.28
CA ASP A 68 19.00 -14.85 -4.15
C ASP A 68 19.04 -13.39 -4.63
N ALA A 69 19.68 -13.12 -5.77
CA ALA A 69 19.72 -11.78 -6.36
C ALA A 69 18.35 -11.34 -6.92
N LEU A 70 17.56 -12.27 -7.48
CA LEU A 70 16.22 -11.98 -7.97
C LEU A 70 15.26 -11.67 -6.81
N ARG A 71 15.33 -12.41 -5.70
CA ARG A 71 14.56 -12.13 -4.48
C ARG A 71 14.85 -10.73 -3.93
N ASP A 72 16.12 -10.31 -3.95
CA ASP A 72 16.50 -8.96 -3.53
C ASP A 72 15.93 -7.84 -4.41
N THR A 73 15.45 -8.15 -5.62
CA THR A 73 14.85 -7.19 -6.57
C THR A 73 13.38 -7.45 -6.84
N ASN A 74 12.71 -8.19 -5.94
CA ASN A 74 11.34 -8.66 -6.16
C ASN A 74 10.34 -7.51 -6.39
N HIS A 75 10.51 -6.40 -5.67
CA HIS A 75 9.68 -5.20 -5.83
C HIS A 75 9.81 -4.60 -7.25
N GLU A 76 11.03 -4.48 -7.77
CA GLU A 76 11.28 -3.99 -9.12
C GLU A 76 10.76 -4.96 -10.19
N ILE A 77 10.85 -6.26 -9.94
CA ILE A 77 10.34 -7.28 -10.88
C ILE A 77 8.81 -7.21 -10.98
N LEU A 78 8.11 -6.96 -9.87
CA LEU A 78 6.66 -6.72 -9.88
C LEU A 78 6.29 -5.45 -10.67
N GLY A 79 7.06 -4.37 -10.49
CA GLY A 79 6.88 -3.14 -11.27
C GLY A 79 7.10 -3.36 -12.78
N LEU A 80 8.13 -4.13 -13.14
CA LEU A 80 8.42 -4.52 -14.52
C LEU A 80 7.32 -5.39 -15.13
N SER A 81 6.82 -6.37 -14.38
CA SER A 81 5.70 -7.23 -14.80
C SER A 81 4.42 -6.41 -15.02
N ALA A 82 4.08 -5.51 -14.10
CA ALA A 82 2.93 -4.62 -14.24
C ALA A 82 3.04 -3.69 -15.46
N ALA A 83 4.24 -3.14 -15.73
CA ALA A 83 4.49 -2.32 -16.91
C ALA A 83 4.34 -3.12 -18.22
N ARG A 84 4.86 -4.36 -18.26
CA ARG A 84 4.66 -5.29 -19.40
C ARG A 84 3.17 -5.59 -19.61
N GLU A 85 2.45 -5.90 -18.54
CA GLU A 85 1.02 -6.22 -18.63
C GLU A 85 0.18 -5.02 -19.09
N ALA A 86 0.50 -3.81 -18.61
CA ALA A 86 -0.16 -2.57 -19.03
C ALA A 86 0.05 -2.29 -20.53
N LEU A 87 1.27 -2.51 -21.03
CA LEU A 87 1.60 -2.39 -22.46
C LEU A 87 0.87 -3.46 -23.28
N ALA A 88 0.89 -4.73 -22.83
CA ALA A 88 0.21 -5.85 -23.48
C ALA A 88 -1.31 -5.64 -23.55
N LYS A 89 -1.95 -5.11 -22.48
CA LYS A 89 -3.37 -4.75 -22.46
C LYS A 89 -3.72 -3.65 -23.47
N HIS A 90 -2.79 -2.74 -23.74
CA HIS A 90 -2.97 -1.65 -24.72
C HIS A 90 -2.79 -2.12 -26.17
N LEU A 91 -1.94 -3.12 -26.40
CA LEU A 91 -1.75 -3.75 -27.70
C LEU A 91 -2.98 -4.63 -28.06
N PRO A 92 -3.41 -4.66 -29.34
CA PRO A 92 -4.57 -5.45 -29.75
C PRO A 92 -4.26 -6.96 -29.72
N SER A 93 -5.06 -7.73 -28.98
CA SER A 93 -5.07 -9.21 -29.05
C SER A 93 -5.92 -9.69 -30.24
N PRO A 94 -5.47 -10.68 -31.03
CA PRO A 94 -6.15 -11.12 -32.24
C PRO A 94 -7.49 -11.86 -32.04
N GLU A 95 -7.84 -12.29 -30.81
CA GLU A 95 -8.91 -13.30 -30.62
C GLU A 95 -10.19 -12.84 -29.90
N ALA A 96 -10.30 -11.59 -29.44
CA ALA A 96 -11.52 -11.13 -28.74
C ALA A 96 -12.33 -10.16 -29.60
N PRO A 97 -13.61 -10.46 -29.95
CA PRO A 97 -14.50 -9.48 -30.55
C PRO A 97 -14.85 -8.43 -29.48
N ARG A 98 -14.14 -7.31 -29.48
CA ARG A 98 -14.44 -6.16 -28.63
C ARG A 98 -15.59 -5.34 -29.22
N ALA A 99 -16.36 -4.68 -28.35
CA ALA A 99 -17.40 -3.75 -28.79
C ALA A 99 -16.78 -2.66 -29.67
N ASP A 100 -17.29 -2.51 -30.89
CA ASP A 100 -16.80 -1.51 -31.84
C ASP A 100 -17.76 -0.32 -31.81
N PRO A 101 -17.33 0.87 -31.35
CA PRO A 101 -18.13 2.08 -31.45
C PRO A 101 -18.42 2.49 -32.90
N ARG A 102 -18.01 1.71 -33.91
CA ARG A 102 -18.32 1.85 -35.33
C ARG A 102 -19.19 0.72 -35.90
N ASP A 103 -19.72 -0.19 -35.07
CA ASP A 103 -20.63 -1.24 -35.55
C ASP A 103 -21.85 -0.60 -36.24
N PRO A 104 -21.99 -0.77 -37.57
CA PRO A 104 -23.09 -0.15 -38.32
C PRO A 104 -24.45 -0.63 -37.82
N ALA A 105 -24.56 -1.87 -37.34
CA ALA A 105 -25.81 -2.41 -36.84
C ALA A 105 -26.16 -1.84 -35.46
N GLY A 106 -25.16 -1.55 -34.62
CA GLY A 106 -25.34 -0.84 -33.35
C GLY A 106 -25.85 0.59 -33.55
N HIS A 107 -25.25 1.34 -34.49
CA HIS A 107 -25.67 2.70 -34.83
C HIS A 107 -27.04 2.74 -35.52
N ALA A 108 -27.32 1.81 -36.44
CA ALA A 108 -28.62 1.73 -37.10
C ALA A 108 -29.75 1.47 -36.10
N ALA A 109 -29.53 0.57 -35.13
CA ALA A 109 -30.48 0.32 -34.05
C ALA A 109 -30.69 1.54 -33.15
N PHE A 110 -29.62 2.28 -32.82
CA PHE A 110 -29.70 3.51 -32.02
C PHE A 110 -30.43 4.65 -32.78
N GLY A 111 -30.14 4.82 -34.08
CA GLY A 111 -30.79 5.79 -34.95
C GLY A 111 -32.28 5.52 -35.16
N PHE A 112 -32.67 4.25 -35.32
CA PHE A 112 -34.07 3.84 -35.43
C PHE A 112 -34.88 4.16 -34.16
N VAL A 113 -34.27 3.97 -32.99
CA VAL A 113 -34.90 4.32 -31.70
C VAL A 113 -35.10 5.83 -31.56
N LEU A 114 -34.12 6.64 -31.97
CA LEU A 114 -34.25 8.10 -31.99
C LEU A 114 -35.36 8.54 -32.95
N TRP A 115 -35.48 7.89 -34.12
CA TRP A 115 -36.56 8.17 -35.06
C TRP A 115 -37.93 7.81 -34.48
N LEU A 116 -38.10 6.69 -33.78
CA LEU A 116 -39.37 6.37 -33.10
C LEU A 116 -39.81 7.44 -32.09
N GLY A 117 -38.86 8.14 -31.45
CA GLY A 117 -39.16 9.25 -30.55
C GLY A 117 -39.57 10.56 -31.25
N ILE A 118 -39.17 10.76 -32.52
CA ILE A 118 -39.35 12.01 -33.28
C ILE A 118 -40.40 11.87 -34.39
N GLY A 119 -40.34 10.79 -35.18
CA GLY A 119 -41.23 10.49 -36.32
C GLY A 119 -42.62 10.02 -35.90
N TYR A 120 -42.76 9.29 -34.78
CA TYR A 120 -44.08 8.85 -34.30
C TYR A 120 -45.04 10.02 -33.96
N PRO A 121 -44.60 11.09 -33.26
CA PRO A 121 -45.42 12.30 -33.09
C PRO A 121 -45.83 12.99 -34.41
N LEU A 122 -45.00 12.90 -35.46
CA LEU A 122 -45.29 13.47 -36.78
C LEU A 122 -46.33 12.62 -37.55
N LEU A 123 -46.23 11.29 -37.49
CA LEU A 123 -47.25 10.36 -38.00
C LEU A 123 -48.60 10.53 -37.29
N TRP A 124 -48.58 10.79 -35.98
CA TRP A 124 -49.78 11.13 -35.21
C TRP A 124 -50.44 12.43 -35.69
N TRP A 125 -49.63 13.44 -36.03
CA TRP A 125 -50.12 14.69 -36.60
C TRP A 125 -50.84 14.48 -37.93
N GLU A 126 -50.36 13.57 -38.79
CA GLU A 126 -51.03 13.20 -40.05
C GLU A 126 -52.40 12.55 -39.83
N LEU A 127 -52.50 11.55 -38.94
CA LEU A 127 -53.77 10.87 -38.67
C LEU A 127 -54.84 11.84 -38.14
N ASN A 128 -54.43 12.87 -37.40
CA ASN A 128 -55.31 13.88 -36.81
C ASN A 128 -55.85 14.91 -37.83
N GLN A 129 -55.31 14.95 -39.05
CA GLN A 129 -55.83 15.78 -40.15
C GLN A 129 -56.97 15.07 -40.92
N THR A 130 -57.16 13.77 -40.71
CA THR A 130 -58.27 13.03 -41.31
C THR A 130 -59.55 13.29 -40.50
N GLY A 131 -60.62 13.77 -41.16
CA GLY A 131 -61.86 14.27 -40.52
C GLY A 131 -62.74 13.22 -39.84
N LEU A 132 -62.15 12.23 -39.15
CA LEU A 132 -62.84 11.22 -38.38
C LEU A 132 -63.58 11.89 -37.19
N THR A 133 -64.80 11.46 -36.89
CA THR A 133 -65.57 11.95 -35.73
C THR A 133 -66.18 10.79 -34.94
N GLY A 134 -66.35 10.98 -33.63
CA GLY A 134 -67.02 10.02 -32.74
C GLY A 134 -66.23 8.74 -32.44
N PHE A 135 -66.94 7.60 -32.41
CA PHE A 135 -66.43 6.29 -31.96
C PHE A 135 -65.27 5.75 -32.81
N GLY A 136 -65.22 6.10 -34.11
CA GLY A 136 -64.09 5.79 -34.98
C GLY A 136 -62.79 6.44 -34.49
N TRP A 137 -62.87 7.67 -33.97
CA TRP A 137 -61.72 8.39 -33.39
C TRP A 137 -61.20 7.68 -32.14
N PHE A 138 -62.11 7.24 -31.26
CA PHE A 138 -61.76 6.50 -30.04
C PHE A 138 -61.00 5.19 -30.34
N LEU A 139 -61.46 4.42 -31.33
CA LEU A 139 -60.78 3.17 -31.73
C LEU A 139 -59.41 3.43 -32.38
N THR A 140 -59.29 4.44 -33.24
CA THR A 140 -57.99 4.82 -33.83
C THR A 140 -57.00 5.29 -32.78
N VAL A 141 -57.44 6.05 -31.76
CA VAL A 141 -56.58 6.46 -30.64
C VAL A 141 -56.12 5.27 -29.83
N THR A 142 -57.05 4.39 -29.47
CA THR A 142 -56.76 3.26 -28.61
C THR A 142 -55.83 2.27 -29.32
N GLY A 143 -56.05 2.06 -30.62
CA GLY A 143 -55.15 1.29 -31.49
C GLY A 143 -53.77 1.92 -31.62
N LEU A 144 -53.68 3.25 -31.81
CA LEU A 144 -52.37 3.92 -31.89
C LEU A 144 -51.63 3.91 -30.55
N VAL A 145 -52.32 4.10 -29.44
CA VAL A 145 -51.72 4.01 -28.10
C VAL A 145 -51.14 2.61 -27.88
N ALA A 146 -51.84 1.55 -28.29
CA ALA A 146 -51.32 0.18 -28.23
C ALA A 146 -50.08 -0.03 -29.13
N VAL A 147 -50.06 0.57 -30.32
CA VAL A 147 -48.92 0.55 -31.24
C VAL A 147 -47.73 1.35 -30.68
N ALA A 148 -47.96 2.53 -30.08
CA ALA A 148 -46.95 3.31 -29.38
C ALA A 148 -46.32 2.51 -28.23
N VAL A 149 -47.14 1.89 -27.39
CA VAL A 149 -46.65 1.08 -26.25
C VAL A 149 -45.80 -0.08 -26.75
N SER A 150 -46.23 -0.74 -27.83
CA SER A 150 -45.50 -1.86 -28.46
C SER A 150 -44.19 -1.40 -29.11
N ALA A 151 -44.21 -0.27 -29.81
CA ALA A 151 -43.04 0.32 -30.47
C ALA A 151 -41.99 0.77 -29.45
N VAL A 152 -42.41 1.37 -28.34
CA VAL A 152 -41.50 1.79 -27.28
C VAL A 152 -40.90 0.60 -26.52
N TRP A 153 -41.68 -0.46 -26.28
CA TRP A 153 -41.16 -1.71 -25.71
C TRP A 153 -40.10 -2.38 -26.61
N TYR A 154 -40.33 -2.37 -27.92
CA TYR A 154 -39.35 -2.87 -28.90
C TYR A 154 -38.09 -1.98 -28.97
N ALA A 155 -38.26 -0.65 -28.92
CA ALA A 155 -37.17 0.32 -28.88
C ALA A 155 -36.25 0.13 -27.66
N ALA A 156 -36.82 -0.16 -26.49
CA ALA A 156 -36.06 -0.48 -25.29
C ALA A 156 -35.18 -1.73 -25.46
N ARG A 157 -35.69 -2.79 -26.09
CA ARG A 157 -34.91 -4.01 -26.39
C ARG A 157 -33.78 -3.77 -27.40
N LEU A 158 -34.03 -2.94 -28.41
CA LEU A 158 -33.02 -2.57 -29.40
C LEU A 158 -31.89 -1.72 -28.80
N LEU A 159 -32.20 -0.79 -27.89
CA LEU A 159 -31.20 -0.01 -27.14
C LEU A 159 -30.23 -0.88 -26.34
N VAL A 160 -30.75 -1.92 -25.68
CA VAL A 160 -29.90 -2.86 -24.92
C VAL A 160 -28.97 -3.64 -25.86
N ARG A 161 -29.48 -4.09 -27.01
CA ARG A 161 -28.69 -4.79 -28.04
C ARG A 161 -27.64 -3.87 -28.69
N ALA A 162 -28.02 -2.62 -28.99
CA ALA A 162 -27.13 -1.60 -29.55
C ALA A 162 -26.02 -1.23 -28.54
N GLY A 163 -26.38 -1.10 -27.25
CA GLY A 163 -25.44 -0.85 -26.16
C GLY A 163 -24.35 -1.90 -26.05
N ARG A 164 -24.71 -3.19 -26.14
CA ARG A 164 -23.74 -4.31 -26.13
C ARG A 164 -22.82 -4.36 -27.35
N ARG A 165 -23.22 -3.76 -28.47
CA ARG A 165 -22.44 -3.73 -29.72
C ARG A 165 -21.52 -2.51 -29.79
N LEU A 166 -21.98 -1.38 -29.27
CA LEU A 166 -21.26 -0.09 -29.26
C LEU A 166 -20.37 0.11 -28.03
N GLY A 167 -20.52 -0.72 -26.98
CA GLY A 167 -19.68 -0.73 -25.78
C GLY A 167 -19.71 -2.09 -25.07
N ASP A 168 -18.75 -2.31 -24.17
CA ASP A 168 -18.53 -3.64 -23.54
C ASP A 168 -19.58 -4.03 -22.47
N VAL A 169 -20.57 -3.17 -22.17
CA VAL A 169 -21.57 -3.38 -21.10
C VAL A 169 -22.98 -2.96 -21.58
N PRO A 170 -24.06 -3.69 -21.25
CA PRO A 170 -25.43 -3.34 -21.65
C PRO A 170 -25.90 -1.98 -21.09
N VAL A 171 -26.53 -1.17 -21.95
CA VAL A 171 -27.20 0.09 -21.57
C VAL A 171 -28.59 -0.25 -21.03
N GLU A 172 -28.68 -0.64 -19.77
CA GLU A 172 -29.97 -1.07 -19.16
C GLU A 172 -30.96 0.09 -18.93
N THR A 173 -30.48 1.34 -18.84
CA THR A 173 -31.30 2.51 -18.46
C THR A 173 -31.90 3.29 -19.63
N GLY A 174 -31.58 2.92 -20.88
CA GLY A 174 -31.97 3.69 -22.07
C GLY A 174 -33.45 3.61 -22.46
N GLY A 175 -34.12 2.48 -22.16
CA GLY A 175 -35.48 2.20 -22.65
C GLY A 175 -36.58 3.09 -22.06
N ALA A 176 -36.38 3.63 -20.86
CA ALA A 176 -37.40 4.40 -20.17
C ALA A 176 -37.50 5.86 -20.61
N TRP A 177 -36.42 6.44 -21.16
CA TRP A 177 -36.46 7.81 -21.66
C TRP A 177 -37.39 7.97 -22.86
N ALA A 178 -37.44 6.98 -23.74
CA ALA A 178 -38.37 6.95 -24.88
C ALA A 178 -39.84 6.87 -24.44
N LEU A 179 -40.13 6.14 -23.34
CA LEU A 179 -41.48 6.11 -22.73
C LEU A 179 -41.87 7.47 -22.18
N VAL A 180 -40.97 8.12 -21.45
CA VAL A 180 -41.22 9.43 -20.83
C VAL A 180 -41.52 10.49 -21.89
N THR A 181 -40.66 10.60 -22.91
CA THR A 181 -40.86 11.59 -23.98
C THR A 181 -42.10 11.28 -24.83
N GLY A 182 -42.35 10.00 -25.15
CA GLY A 182 -43.50 9.60 -25.95
C GLY A 182 -44.85 9.90 -25.27
N PHE A 183 -45.00 9.55 -24.00
CA PHE A 183 -46.26 9.76 -23.25
C PHE A 183 -46.53 11.24 -22.95
N THR A 184 -45.49 12.02 -22.62
CA THR A 184 -45.66 13.46 -22.36
C THR A 184 -46.08 14.20 -23.63
N THR A 185 -45.44 13.92 -24.77
CA THR A 185 -45.79 14.55 -26.05
C THR A 185 -47.20 14.15 -26.49
N LEU A 186 -47.60 12.89 -26.31
CA LEU A 186 -48.95 12.41 -26.65
C LEU A 186 -50.03 13.09 -25.80
N TYR A 187 -49.81 13.24 -24.48
CA TYR A 187 -50.77 13.91 -23.59
C TYR A 187 -50.97 15.39 -23.97
N LEU A 188 -49.89 16.12 -24.24
CA LEU A 188 -49.96 17.53 -24.64
C LEU A 188 -50.72 17.72 -25.96
N LEU A 189 -50.52 16.81 -26.92
CA LEU A 189 -51.23 16.84 -28.20
C LEU A 189 -52.73 16.53 -28.06
N LEU A 190 -53.09 15.58 -27.19
CA LEU A 190 -54.49 15.27 -26.89
C LEU A 190 -55.20 16.43 -26.18
N LEU A 191 -54.54 17.06 -25.20
CA LEU A 191 -55.07 18.21 -24.46
C LEU A 191 -55.32 19.41 -25.39
N TRP A 192 -54.39 19.70 -26.29
CA TRP A 192 -54.49 20.83 -27.21
C TRP A 192 -55.68 20.68 -28.18
N ARG A 193 -55.94 19.46 -28.68
CA ARG A 193 -56.96 19.23 -29.71
C ARG A 193 -58.35 18.95 -29.17
N LEU A 194 -58.46 18.13 -28.12
CA LEU A 194 -59.76 17.72 -27.56
C LEU A 194 -60.22 18.63 -26.42
N GLY A 195 -59.36 19.53 -25.93
CA GLY A 195 -59.70 20.54 -24.92
C GLY A 195 -60.91 21.41 -25.30
N PRO A 196 -60.96 22.00 -26.51
CA PRO A 196 -62.10 22.82 -26.93
C PRO A 196 -63.41 22.03 -27.08
N SER A 197 -63.37 20.87 -27.74
CA SER A 197 -64.54 20.03 -27.98
C SER A 197 -65.06 19.36 -26.70
N SER A 198 -64.19 19.03 -25.75
CA SER A 198 -64.61 18.56 -24.42
C SER A 198 -65.22 19.67 -23.56
N ARG A 199 -64.78 20.93 -23.71
CA ARG A 199 -65.43 22.10 -23.09
C ARG A 199 -66.85 22.31 -23.60
N GLU A 200 -67.06 22.14 -24.90
CA GLU A 200 -68.38 22.25 -25.52
C GLU A 200 -69.31 21.09 -25.11
N ALA A 201 -68.81 19.86 -25.00
CA ALA A 201 -69.62 18.68 -24.73
C ALA A 201 -69.97 18.44 -23.25
N LEU A 202 -69.04 18.72 -22.33
CA LEU A 202 -69.18 18.42 -20.89
C LEU A 202 -69.41 19.68 -20.03
N GLY A 203 -69.33 20.86 -20.65
CA GLY A 203 -69.30 22.15 -19.97
C GLY A 203 -67.91 22.54 -19.47
N GLY A 204 -67.67 23.84 -19.37
CA GLY A 204 -66.39 24.43 -18.98
C GLY A 204 -65.76 23.84 -17.72
N PRO A 205 -66.48 23.72 -16.58
CA PRO A 205 -65.90 23.22 -15.33
C PRO A 205 -65.51 21.73 -15.40
N TRP A 206 -66.37 20.88 -15.95
CA TRP A 206 -66.17 19.44 -15.98
C TRP A 206 -65.10 19.01 -16.98
N SER A 207 -64.97 19.70 -18.12
CA SER A 207 -63.88 19.46 -19.06
C SER A 207 -62.50 19.69 -18.42
N VAL A 208 -62.36 20.73 -17.59
CA VAL A 208 -61.12 21.03 -16.86
C VAL A 208 -60.83 19.92 -15.85
N VAL A 209 -61.83 19.45 -15.11
CA VAL A 209 -61.68 18.33 -14.17
C VAL A 209 -61.21 17.05 -14.89
N VAL A 210 -61.81 16.71 -16.02
CA VAL A 210 -61.44 15.51 -16.81
C VAL A 210 -59.99 15.58 -17.29
N TRP A 211 -59.55 16.73 -17.81
CA TRP A 211 -58.17 16.88 -18.30
C TRP A 211 -57.13 16.99 -17.20
N VAL A 212 -57.50 17.52 -16.04
CA VAL A 212 -56.66 17.48 -14.83
C VAL A 212 -56.48 16.04 -14.35
N VAL A 213 -57.55 15.24 -14.30
CA VAL A 213 -57.46 13.81 -13.92
C VAL A 213 -56.64 13.02 -14.95
N ALA A 214 -56.84 13.25 -16.25
CA ALA A 214 -56.04 12.63 -17.30
C ALA A 214 -54.56 13.04 -17.24
N GLY A 215 -54.28 14.30 -16.87
CA GLY A 215 -52.92 14.80 -16.66
C GLY A 215 -52.24 14.19 -15.46
N LEU A 216 -52.97 14.01 -14.36
CA LEU A 216 -52.48 13.31 -13.17
C LEU A 216 -52.18 11.82 -13.48
N ALA A 217 -53.01 11.16 -14.28
CA ALA A 217 -52.77 9.80 -14.74
C ALA A 217 -51.53 9.69 -15.66
N ALA A 218 -51.38 10.62 -16.62
CA ALA A 218 -50.20 10.66 -17.49
C ALA A 218 -48.92 10.96 -16.70
N ALA A 219 -48.97 11.89 -15.74
CA ALA A 219 -47.87 12.20 -14.84
C ALA A 219 -47.51 10.99 -13.96
N PHE A 220 -48.49 10.23 -13.48
CA PHE A 220 -48.27 9.00 -12.72
C PHE A 220 -47.56 7.93 -13.55
N VAL A 221 -48.01 7.68 -14.78
CA VAL A 221 -47.36 6.72 -15.70
C VAL A 221 -45.94 7.14 -16.06
N VAL A 222 -45.72 8.41 -16.37
CA VAL A 222 -44.39 8.97 -16.61
C VAL A 222 -43.49 8.81 -15.39
N ALA A 223 -44.03 9.05 -14.19
CA ALA A 223 -43.28 8.89 -12.96
C ALA A 223 -42.91 7.42 -12.69
N VAL A 224 -43.84 6.47 -12.89
CA VAL A 224 -43.60 5.02 -12.75
C VAL A 224 -42.55 4.52 -13.76
N ALA A 225 -42.65 4.94 -15.03
CA ALA A 225 -41.66 4.60 -16.06
C ALA A 225 -40.27 5.18 -15.73
N SER A 226 -40.22 6.42 -15.22
CA SER A 226 -38.98 7.07 -14.78
C SER A 226 -38.36 6.41 -13.54
N SER A 227 -39.15 5.79 -12.65
CA SER A 227 -38.63 5.03 -11.50
C SER A 227 -38.07 3.67 -11.90
N LEU A 228 -38.67 3.00 -12.88
CA LEU A 228 -38.15 1.73 -13.43
C LEU A 228 -36.83 1.97 -14.20
N ALA A 229 -36.65 3.15 -14.81
CA ALA A 229 -35.42 3.61 -15.45
C ALA A 229 -34.21 3.75 -14.51
N ALA A 230 -34.49 3.96 -13.23
CA ALA A 230 -33.52 4.46 -12.24
C ALA A 230 -33.08 3.39 -11.23
N VAL A 231 -33.50 2.13 -11.41
CA VAL A 231 -33.01 1.01 -10.62
C VAL A 231 -31.53 0.80 -10.96
N PRO A 232 -30.58 0.97 -10.01
CA PRO A 232 -29.19 0.63 -10.25
C PRO A 232 -29.08 -0.88 -10.54
N PRO A 233 -28.19 -1.31 -11.46
CA PRO A 233 -27.99 -2.72 -11.74
C PRO A 233 -27.64 -3.46 -10.44
N LYS A 234 -28.22 -4.66 -10.26
CA LYS A 234 -28.09 -5.43 -9.02
C LYS A 234 -26.66 -5.89 -8.71
N ASP A 235 -25.75 -5.83 -9.68
CA ASP A 235 -24.47 -6.53 -9.60
C ASP A 235 -23.23 -5.60 -9.64
N GLY A 236 -23.31 -4.39 -9.10
CA GLY A 236 -22.13 -3.51 -8.89
C GLY A 236 -21.39 -3.04 -10.16
N ALA A 237 -21.73 -3.55 -11.34
CA ALA A 237 -21.15 -3.14 -12.60
C ALA A 237 -21.56 -1.69 -12.90
N PRO A 238 -20.60 -0.80 -13.22
CA PRO A 238 -20.94 0.56 -13.58
C PRO A 238 -21.79 0.53 -14.86
N ALA A 239 -23.04 0.99 -14.78
CA ALA A 239 -23.86 1.28 -15.95
C ALA A 239 -23.16 2.39 -16.75
N ARG A 240 -22.25 2.02 -17.66
CA ARG A 240 -21.52 2.97 -18.49
C ARG A 240 -22.48 3.50 -19.56
N ARG A 241 -22.54 4.82 -19.65
CA ARG A 241 -23.28 5.55 -20.70
C ARG A 241 -22.69 5.19 -22.07
N PRO A 242 -23.48 5.22 -23.16
CA PRO A 242 -22.91 5.11 -24.50
C PRO A 242 -21.79 6.16 -24.67
N PRO A 243 -20.71 5.85 -25.42
CA PRO A 243 -19.55 6.72 -25.52
C PRO A 243 -19.97 8.15 -25.91
N GLY A 244 -19.38 9.17 -25.29
CA GLY A 244 -19.79 10.57 -25.51
C GLY A 244 -19.75 11.01 -26.98
N ILE A 245 -18.91 10.36 -27.80
CA ILE A 245 -18.82 10.58 -29.24
C ILE A 245 -20.07 10.09 -30.00
N VAL A 246 -20.66 8.97 -29.56
CA VAL A 246 -21.91 8.42 -30.13
C VAL A 246 -23.08 9.36 -29.82
N ILE A 247 -23.16 9.84 -28.58
CA ILE A 247 -24.21 10.78 -28.15
C ILE A 247 -24.11 12.09 -28.93
N ARG A 248 -22.93 12.71 -29.01
CA ARG A 248 -22.74 14.02 -29.67
C ARG A 248 -23.07 13.94 -31.17
N ARG A 249 -22.70 12.84 -31.83
CA ARG A 249 -22.95 12.65 -33.27
C ARG A 249 -24.38 12.21 -33.57
N GLY A 250 -24.98 11.38 -32.71
CA GLY A 250 -26.41 11.06 -32.79
C GLY A 250 -27.28 12.31 -32.62
N LEU A 251 -26.89 13.22 -31.72
CA LEU A 251 -27.56 14.52 -31.55
C LEU A 251 -27.41 15.42 -32.78
N ALA A 252 -26.22 15.48 -33.38
CA ALA A 252 -26.00 16.22 -34.63
C ALA A 252 -26.81 15.64 -35.81
N ALA A 253 -26.90 14.31 -35.92
CA ALA A 253 -27.75 13.64 -36.91
C ALA A 253 -29.24 13.92 -36.68
N ALA A 254 -29.70 13.99 -35.43
CA ALA A 254 -31.07 14.38 -35.09
C ALA A 254 -31.38 15.84 -35.45
N VAL A 255 -30.45 16.76 -35.20
CA VAL A 255 -30.58 18.17 -35.61
C VAL A 255 -30.64 18.30 -37.14
N LEU A 256 -29.79 17.57 -37.86
CA LEU A 256 -29.80 17.53 -39.32
C LEU A 256 -31.11 16.93 -39.87
N ALA A 257 -31.58 15.84 -39.28
CA ALA A 257 -32.85 15.20 -39.65
C ALA A 257 -34.04 16.15 -39.43
N ALA A 258 -34.06 16.87 -38.30
CA ALA A 258 -35.07 17.89 -38.03
C ALA A 258 -35.00 19.07 -39.03
N ALA A 259 -33.79 19.53 -39.38
CA ALA A 259 -33.59 20.59 -40.36
C ALA A 259 -34.05 20.18 -41.78
N VAL A 260 -33.75 18.94 -42.20
CA VAL A 260 -34.19 18.40 -43.50
C VAL A 260 -35.70 18.19 -43.53
N ALA A 261 -36.29 17.64 -42.46
CA ALA A 261 -37.74 17.54 -42.34
C ALA A 261 -38.40 18.92 -42.42
N PHE A 262 -37.86 19.93 -41.72
CA PHE A 262 -38.34 21.31 -41.80
C PHE A 262 -38.23 21.89 -43.23
N LEU A 263 -37.09 21.68 -43.90
CA LEU A 263 -36.85 22.15 -45.27
C LEU A 263 -37.85 21.53 -46.28
N VAL A 264 -38.07 20.22 -46.21
CA VAL A 264 -39.02 19.51 -47.08
C VAL A 264 -40.46 19.97 -46.84
N LEU A 265 -40.80 20.27 -45.59
CA LEU A 265 -42.16 20.67 -45.21
C LEU A 265 -42.48 22.14 -45.51
N GLN A 266 -41.50 23.04 -45.39
CA GLN A 266 -41.74 24.49 -45.41
C GLN A 266 -41.13 25.22 -46.61
N VAL A 267 -40.04 24.69 -47.19
CA VAL A 267 -39.21 25.45 -48.14
C VAL A 267 -39.29 24.91 -49.56
N LEU A 268 -39.41 23.60 -49.76
CA LEU A 268 -39.49 22.99 -51.09
C LEU A 268 -40.94 22.91 -51.61
N PRO A 269 -41.30 23.63 -52.69
CA PRO A 269 -42.62 23.53 -53.30
C PRO A 269 -42.70 22.26 -54.17
N LEU A 270 -42.78 21.09 -53.54
CA LEU A 270 -42.96 19.83 -54.26
C LEU A 270 -44.42 19.74 -54.77
N PRO A 271 -44.68 19.51 -56.07
CA PRO A 271 -46.01 19.37 -56.64
C PRO A 271 -46.61 17.98 -56.31
N VAL A 272 -46.60 17.64 -55.03
CA VAL A 272 -47.15 16.39 -54.49
C VAL A 272 -48.24 16.73 -53.49
N PRO A 273 -49.24 15.85 -53.32
CA PRO A 273 -50.28 16.04 -52.32
C PRO A 273 -49.69 16.33 -50.93
N PRO A 274 -50.36 17.11 -50.07
CA PRO A 274 -49.83 17.49 -48.77
C PRO A 274 -49.30 16.30 -47.96
N TRP A 275 -50.03 15.19 -47.91
CA TRP A 275 -49.63 13.94 -47.24
C TRP A 275 -48.30 13.38 -47.77
N ALA A 276 -48.05 13.44 -49.08
CA ALA A 276 -46.83 12.92 -49.68
C ALA A 276 -45.57 13.75 -49.30
N ARG A 277 -45.71 15.05 -49.01
CA ARG A 277 -44.60 15.87 -48.49
C ARG A 277 -44.17 15.43 -47.09
N PHE A 278 -45.12 15.04 -46.25
CA PHE A 278 -44.83 14.54 -44.90
C PHE A 278 -44.19 13.16 -44.92
N VAL A 279 -44.68 12.25 -45.78
CA VAL A 279 -44.05 10.94 -45.98
C VAL A 279 -42.60 11.08 -46.46
N LEU A 280 -42.31 12.03 -47.36
CA LEU A 280 -40.95 12.31 -47.82
C LEU A 280 -40.06 12.93 -46.74
N ALA A 281 -40.60 13.84 -45.93
CA ALA A 281 -39.87 14.44 -44.79
C ALA A 281 -39.53 13.37 -43.73
N ASP A 282 -40.46 12.46 -43.46
CA ASP A 282 -40.29 11.39 -42.48
C ASP A 282 -39.30 10.33 -42.97
N ALA A 283 -39.44 9.88 -44.23
CA ALA A 283 -38.47 8.99 -44.88
C ALA A 283 -37.06 9.61 -44.94
N GLY A 284 -36.95 10.91 -45.24
CA GLY A 284 -35.67 11.63 -45.24
C GLY A 284 -35.03 11.70 -43.84
N SER A 285 -35.83 11.98 -42.82
CA SER A 285 -35.36 12.01 -41.43
C SER A 285 -34.89 10.64 -40.92
N LEU A 286 -35.59 9.56 -41.31
CA LEU A 286 -35.27 8.18 -41.01
C LEU A 286 -33.93 7.77 -41.64
N VAL A 287 -33.73 8.08 -42.93
CA VAL A 287 -32.48 7.78 -43.64
C VAL A 287 -31.30 8.52 -43.03
N ILE A 288 -31.46 9.77 -42.61
CA ILE A 288 -30.40 10.55 -41.95
C ILE A 288 -30.05 9.97 -40.57
N LEU A 289 -31.05 9.64 -39.75
CA LEU A 289 -30.84 9.09 -38.41
C LEU A 289 -30.21 7.70 -38.42
N ILE A 290 -30.56 6.85 -39.41
CA ILE A 290 -29.98 5.52 -39.57
C ILE A 290 -28.60 5.58 -40.25
N GLY A 291 -28.41 6.46 -41.23
CA GLY A 291 -27.23 6.47 -42.11
C GLY A 291 -26.09 7.43 -41.72
N ALA A 292 -26.37 8.60 -41.13
CA ALA A 292 -25.36 9.65 -40.98
C ALA A 292 -24.32 9.36 -39.88
N ALA A 293 -24.75 8.77 -38.76
CA ALA A 293 -23.87 8.43 -37.65
C ALA A 293 -22.78 7.40 -38.02
N PRO A 294 -23.07 6.24 -38.63
CA PRO A 294 -22.06 5.26 -39.01
C PRO A 294 -21.12 5.75 -40.13
N LEU A 295 -21.62 6.52 -41.10
CA LEU A 295 -20.78 7.12 -42.16
C LEU A 295 -19.77 8.14 -41.61
N SER A 296 -20.19 8.98 -40.66
CA SER A 296 -19.31 10.01 -40.05
C SER A 296 -18.11 9.43 -39.27
N LEU A 297 -18.19 8.17 -38.84
CA LEU A 297 -17.15 7.49 -38.06
C LEU A 297 -16.12 6.78 -38.94
N ARG A 298 -16.50 6.37 -40.16
CA ARG A 298 -15.60 5.69 -41.11
C ARG A 298 -14.73 6.63 -41.95
N LEU A 299 -15.21 7.84 -42.22
CA LEU A 299 -14.56 8.76 -43.18
C LEU A 299 -13.40 9.59 -42.60
N ILE A 300 -13.19 9.62 -41.28
CA ILE A 300 -12.11 10.44 -40.66
C ILE A 300 -10.83 9.60 -40.56
N PRO A 301 -9.71 9.99 -41.20
CA PRO A 301 -8.42 9.31 -41.06
C PRO A 301 -7.95 9.21 -39.60
N ALA A 302 -7.20 8.15 -39.25
CA ALA A 302 -6.71 7.95 -37.88
C ALA A 302 -5.85 9.12 -37.37
N ALA A 303 -5.07 9.72 -38.27
CA ALA A 303 -4.20 10.86 -38.00
C ALA A 303 -4.92 12.09 -37.40
N TRP A 304 -6.23 12.25 -37.60
CA TRP A 304 -6.98 13.44 -37.16
C TRP A 304 -7.83 13.21 -35.90
N SER A 305 -7.79 12.00 -35.33
CA SER A 305 -8.53 11.65 -34.13
C SER A 305 -7.63 11.77 -32.89
N ARG A 306 -8.08 12.44 -31.82
CA ARG A 306 -7.35 12.48 -30.53
C ARG A 306 -7.78 11.38 -29.57
N ASP A 307 -8.48 10.36 -30.07
CA ASP A 307 -9.03 9.30 -29.24
C ASP A 307 -7.94 8.27 -28.88
N PRO A 308 -7.58 8.12 -27.59
CA PRO A 308 -6.57 7.15 -27.16
C PRO A 308 -6.99 5.69 -27.37
N ALA A 309 -8.28 5.42 -27.59
CA ALA A 309 -8.77 4.07 -27.90
C ALA A 309 -8.63 3.70 -29.39
N ARG A 310 -8.28 4.66 -30.27
CA ARG A 310 -8.19 4.42 -31.72
C ARG A 310 -6.76 4.09 -32.14
N ARG A 311 -6.52 2.83 -32.54
CA ARG A 311 -5.25 2.39 -33.14
C ARG A 311 -4.77 3.35 -34.26
N GLY A 312 -3.51 3.78 -34.17
CA GLY A 312 -2.87 4.70 -35.12
C GLY A 312 -3.30 6.17 -35.03
N SER A 313 -4.06 6.55 -33.99
CA SER A 313 -4.35 7.97 -33.71
C SER A 313 -3.18 8.62 -32.93
N PRO A 314 -2.97 9.94 -33.02
CA PRO A 314 -2.03 10.65 -32.16
C PRO A 314 -2.21 10.40 -30.66
N GLY A 315 -3.44 10.15 -30.19
CA GLY A 315 -3.72 9.85 -28.79
C GLY A 315 -3.35 8.42 -28.39
N TRP A 316 -3.51 7.46 -29.32
CA TRP A 316 -3.10 6.06 -29.11
C TRP A 316 -1.58 5.92 -29.19
N ASN A 317 -0.93 6.56 -30.17
CA ASN A 317 0.53 6.59 -30.26
C ASN A 317 1.14 7.22 -29.00
N ARG A 318 0.64 8.37 -28.53
CA ARG A 318 1.13 8.97 -27.28
C ARG A 318 1.00 8.04 -26.08
N ARG A 319 -0.12 7.33 -25.96
CA ARG A 319 -0.31 6.38 -24.85
C ARG A 319 0.60 5.16 -24.98
N LEU A 320 0.85 4.69 -26.21
CA LEU A 320 1.82 3.63 -26.48
C LEU A 320 3.23 4.10 -26.11
N ASP A 321 3.62 5.32 -26.49
CA ASP A 321 4.91 5.93 -26.15
C ASP A 321 5.07 6.05 -24.63
N GLU A 322 4.06 6.58 -23.91
CA GLU A 322 4.04 6.64 -22.43
C GLU A 322 4.20 5.25 -21.78
N LEU A 323 3.51 4.23 -22.28
CA LEU A 323 3.60 2.87 -21.73
C LEU A 323 4.93 2.20 -22.05
N ALA A 324 5.51 2.47 -23.23
CA ALA A 324 6.84 1.99 -23.60
C ALA A 324 7.93 2.68 -22.77
N GLU A 325 7.80 3.98 -22.52
CA GLU A 325 8.69 4.74 -21.63
C GLU A 325 8.63 4.18 -20.20
N ASN A 326 7.43 3.97 -19.65
CA ASN A 326 7.27 3.35 -18.33
C ASN A 326 7.89 1.94 -18.25
N LEU A 327 7.83 1.14 -19.31
CA LEU A 327 8.47 -0.17 -19.36
C LEU A 327 9.99 -0.05 -19.34
N ASN A 328 10.56 0.87 -20.12
CA ASN A 328 12.00 1.13 -20.12
C ASN A 328 12.47 1.65 -18.75
N GLU A 329 11.73 2.56 -18.13
CA GLU A 329 12.02 3.06 -16.77
C GLU A 329 12.01 1.92 -15.75
N ALA A 330 11.05 0.99 -15.84
CA ALA A 330 10.99 -0.17 -14.96
C ALA A 330 12.16 -1.15 -15.18
N GLN A 331 12.58 -1.35 -16.43
CA GLN A 331 13.78 -2.15 -16.76
C GLN A 331 15.06 -1.52 -16.20
N ASP A 332 15.22 -0.21 -16.35
CA ASP A 332 16.37 0.53 -15.83
C ASP A 332 16.38 0.54 -14.29
N ALA A 333 15.21 0.69 -13.66
CA ALA A 333 15.06 0.60 -12.21
C ALA A 333 15.49 -0.78 -11.69
N TRP A 334 15.03 -1.86 -12.33
CA TRP A 334 15.46 -3.22 -11.99
C TRP A 334 16.97 -3.41 -12.19
N ALA A 335 17.53 -3.02 -13.34
CA ALA A 335 18.96 -3.18 -13.61
C ALA A 335 19.83 -2.40 -12.62
N LYS A 336 19.36 -1.22 -12.18
CA LYS A 336 20.03 -0.44 -11.14
C LYS A 336 19.96 -1.13 -9.78
N ALA A 337 18.81 -1.68 -9.40
CA ALA A 337 18.63 -2.42 -8.15
C ALA A 337 19.47 -3.70 -8.12
N ALA A 338 19.51 -4.47 -9.21
CA ALA A 338 20.22 -5.74 -9.34
C ALA A 338 21.75 -5.63 -9.20
N ARG A 339 22.35 -4.47 -9.47
CA ARG A 339 23.80 -4.24 -9.31
C ARG A 339 24.28 -4.46 -7.87
N GLY A 340 23.46 -4.14 -6.88
CA GLY A 340 23.79 -4.31 -5.46
C GLY A 340 23.96 -5.78 -5.10
N PRO A 341 22.91 -6.61 -5.25
CA PRO A 341 22.94 -8.05 -5.00
C PRO A 341 23.99 -8.80 -5.81
N VAL A 342 24.11 -8.51 -7.11
CA VAL A 342 25.13 -9.12 -7.98
C VAL A 342 26.54 -8.86 -7.43
N ARG A 343 26.83 -7.64 -6.97
CA ARG A 343 28.15 -7.33 -6.37
C ARG A 343 28.41 -8.11 -5.08
N VAL A 344 27.39 -8.36 -4.27
CA VAL A 344 27.54 -9.15 -3.03
C VAL A 344 27.87 -10.60 -3.36
N LEU A 345 27.13 -11.22 -4.29
CA LEU A 345 27.39 -12.58 -4.76
C LEU A 345 28.77 -12.68 -5.42
N LEU A 346 29.12 -11.68 -6.24
CA LEU A 346 30.42 -11.59 -6.90
C LEU A 346 31.55 -11.54 -5.88
N ASN A 347 31.48 -10.64 -4.90
CA ASN A 347 32.48 -10.52 -3.83
C ASN A 347 32.63 -11.83 -3.05
N ARG A 348 31.53 -12.54 -2.76
CA ARG A 348 31.54 -13.83 -2.07
C ARG A 348 32.31 -14.89 -2.86
N HIS A 349 32.01 -15.04 -4.16
CA HIS A 349 32.67 -16.04 -5.00
C HIS A 349 34.10 -15.64 -5.34
N LEU A 350 34.38 -14.34 -5.48
CA LEU A 350 35.73 -13.82 -5.56
C LEU A 350 36.53 -14.17 -4.31
N ASP A 351 36.00 -13.95 -3.11
CA ASP A 351 36.72 -14.25 -1.87
C ASP A 351 37.06 -15.74 -1.73
N LYS A 352 36.16 -16.64 -2.17
CA LYS A 352 36.43 -18.09 -2.23
C LYS A 352 37.61 -18.45 -3.14
N VAL A 353 37.78 -17.71 -4.24
CA VAL A 353 38.87 -17.92 -5.22
C VAL A 353 40.17 -17.24 -4.76
N LEU A 354 40.06 -16.03 -4.22
CA LEU A 354 41.18 -15.16 -3.85
C LEU A 354 41.85 -15.57 -2.53
N ASN A 355 41.11 -16.26 -1.64
CA ASN A 355 41.50 -16.88 -0.38
C ASN A 355 42.96 -16.58 0.07
N PRO A 356 43.26 -15.38 0.61
CA PRO A 356 44.61 -15.07 1.08
C PRO A 356 44.87 -15.91 2.35
N ALA A 357 45.55 -17.03 2.17
CA ALA A 357 45.67 -18.12 3.15
C ALA A 357 46.16 -17.64 4.52
N PHE A 358 47.07 -16.67 4.54
CA PHE A 358 47.61 -16.07 5.75
C PHE A 358 48.46 -14.85 5.38
N THR A 359 48.16 -13.67 5.94
CA THR A 359 49.10 -12.55 5.96
C THR A 359 48.82 -11.68 7.18
N THR A 360 49.90 -11.21 7.81
CA THR A 360 49.84 -10.23 8.91
C THR A 360 49.90 -8.79 8.40
N THR A 361 50.12 -8.59 7.10
CA THR A 361 50.15 -7.24 6.50
C THR A 361 48.78 -6.87 5.94
N LEU A 362 48.27 -5.72 6.37
CA LEU A 362 47.07 -5.11 5.81
C LEU A 362 47.47 -4.13 4.71
N ARG A 363 47.00 -4.40 3.48
CA ARG A 363 47.12 -3.46 2.36
C ARG A 363 46.07 -2.35 2.48
N PRO A 364 46.26 -1.18 1.83
CA PRO A 364 45.25 -0.15 1.82
C PRO A 364 43.97 -0.64 1.14
N TYR A 365 42.83 -0.50 1.83
CA TYR A 365 41.50 -0.79 1.29
C TYR A 365 40.73 0.50 1.01
N ASP A 366 39.79 0.44 0.07
CA ASP A 366 38.81 1.52 -0.10
C ASP A 366 37.90 1.59 1.13
N HIS A 367 37.95 2.71 1.86
CA HIS A 367 37.14 2.98 3.05
C HIS A 367 35.63 3.01 2.73
N HIS A 368 35.24 3.15 1.47
CA HIS A 368 33.85 3.04 1.01
C HIS A 368 33.38 1.58 0.80
N ALA A 369 34.26 0.59 0.91
CA ALA A 369 33.94 -0.84 0.79
C ALA A 369 33.01 -1.34 1.91
N LEU A 370 33.03 -0.71 3.09
CA LEU A 370 32.08 -0.95 4.18
C LEU A 370 31.02 0.18 4.22
N GLY A 371 30.16 0.25 3.18
CA GLY A 371 29.12 1.29 3.00
C GLY A 371 28.22 1.56 4.22
N GLN A 372 27.46 2.66 4.20
CA GLN A 372 26.71 3.27 5.33
C GLN A 372 25.91 2.27 6.21
N MET A 373 25.84 2.52 7.53
CA MET A 373 25.21 1.61 8.52
C MET A 373 23.67 1.60 8.51
N ARG A 374 23.02 2.53 7.81
CA ARG A 374 21.55 2.61 7.71
C ARG A 374 21.15 3.09 6.31
N ALA A 375 20.01 2.58 5.84
CA ALA A 375 19.34 2.76 4.56
C ALA A 375 19.76 1.80 3.45
N GLY A 376 19.00 0.69 3.30
CA GLY A 376 18.68 0.01 2.04
C GLY A 376 19.79 -0.71 1.25
N ASP A 377 21.06 -0.32 1.41
CA ASP A 377 22.15 -0.78 0.56
C ASP A 377 23.05 -1.75 1.32
N ARG A 378 23.10 -2.99 0.82
CA ARG A 378 23.92 -4.14 1.29
C ARG A 378 23.30 -4.86 2.48
N ALA A 379 22.18 -5.52 2.18
CA ALA A 379 21.54 -6.52 3.00
C ALA A 379 22.56 -7.26 3.87
N VAL A 380 22.52 -7.01 5.18
CA VAL A 380 22.97 -7.98 6.18
C VAL A 380 21.89 -9.07 6.23
N THR A 381 21.58 -9.68 5.09
CA THR A 381 21.24 -11.09 5.06
C THR A 381 22.59 -11.78 5.11
N THR A 382 23.15 -11.90 6.32
CA THR A 382 24.05 -13.03 6.53
C THR A 382 23.28 -14.25 6.05
N ILE A 383 23.79 -14.88 5.00
CA ILE A 383 23.17 -16.06 4.41
C ILE A 383 22.90 -17.08 5.53
N ALA A 384 23.80 -17.24 6.50
CA ALA A 384 23.57 -18.11 7.66
C ALA A 384 22.37 -17.71 8.57
N ILE A 385 22.34 -16.48 9.12
CA ILE A 385 21.25 -16.07 10.03
C ILE A 385 19.94 -15.90 9.26
N GLY A 386 20.00 -15.34 8.07
CA GLY A 386 18.85 -15.16 7.18
C GLY A 386 18.25 -16.50 6.74
N ASP A 387 19.07 -17.49 6.39
CA ASP A 387 18.60 -18.83 6.02
C ASP A 387 18.05 -19.58 7.23
N ARG A 388 18.66 -19.43 8.41
CA ARG A 388 18.12 -20.00 9.66
C ARG A 388 16.78 -19.37 10.01
N LEU A 389 16.65 -18.05 9.89
CA LEU A 389 15.38 -17.35 10.08
C LEU A 389 14.36 -17.78 9.04
N ARG A 390 14.75 -17.88 7.76
CA ARG A 390 13.89 -18.37 6.68
C ARG A 390 13.39 -19.76 6.99
N ALA A 391 14.28 -20.69 7.38
CA ALA A 391 13.91 -22.06 7.73
C ALA A 391 12.98 -22.13 8.95
N LEU A 392 13.12 -21.22 9.92
CA LEU A 392 12.25 -21.15 11.09
C LEU A 392 10.88 -20.52 10.78
N LEU A 393 10.83 -19.57 9.85
CA LEU A 393 9.59 -18.94 9.39
C LEU A 393 8.90 -19.75 8.30
N ALA A 394 9.62 -20.64 7.60
CA ALA A 394 9.10 -21.51 6.58
C ALA A 394 8.03 -22.43 7.19
N GLY A 395 6.82 -22.36 6.65
CA GLY A 395 5.66 -23.11 7.14
C GLY A 395 4.83 -22.40 8.23
N ILE A 396 5.20 -21.18 8.66
CA ILE A 396 4.33 -20.37 9.52
C ILE A 396 3.32 -19.63 8.64
N GLU A 397 2.09 -20.13 8.59
CA GLU A 397 1.01 -19.53 7.78
C GLU A 397 0.29 -18.38 8.51
N SER A 398 0.30 -18.36 9.84
CA SER A 398 -0.27 -17.31 10.68
C SER A 398 0.23 -17.40 12.12
N GLY A 399 0.08 -16.32 12.88
CA GLY A 399 0.35 -16.28 14.32
C GLY A 399 1.17 -15.07 14.75
N ALA A 400 1.77 -15.14 15.93
CA ALA A 400 2.66 -14.13 16.48
C ALA A 400 4.03 -14.71 16.83
N VAL A 401 5.09 -14.16 16.22
CA VAL A 401 6.47 -14.57 16.41
C VAL A 401 7.27 -13.44 17.08
N GLY A 402 7.86 -13.75 18.23
CA GLY A 402 8.79 -12.86 18.92
C GLY A 402 10.23 -13.08 18.44
N MET A 403 10.97 -12.02 18.17
CA MET A 403 12.42 -12.06 17.92
C MET A 403 13.17 -11.42 19.07
N ALA A 404 13.94 -12.22 19.79
CA ALA A 404 14.74 -11.80 20.92
C ALA A 404 16.24 -11.91 20.62
N GLY A 405 17.06 -11.09 21.29
CA GLY A 405 18.51 -11.15 21.17
C GLY A 405 19.16 -9.83 21.60
N PRO A 406 20.49 -9.77 21.65
CA PRO A 406 21.20 -8.61 22.17
C PRO A 406 21.01 -7.38 21.28
N ARG A 407 21.25 -6.20 21.86
CA ARG A 407 21.26 -4.95 21.09
C ARG A 407 22.42 -4.97 20.09
N GLY A 408 22.13 -4.75 18.82
CA GLY A 408 23.12 -4.83 17.75
C GLY A 408 23.23 -6.20 17.05
N ALA A 409 22.42 -7.20 17.45
CA ALA A 409 22.32 -8.51 16.80
C ALA A 409 21.73 -8.49 15.37
N GLY A 410 21.10 -7.39 14.95
CA GLY A 410 20.50 -7.27 13.62
C GLY A 410 18.99 -7.55 13.55
N LYS A 411 18.28 -7.61 14.68
CA LYS A 411 16.80 -7.80 14.74
C LYS A 411 16.03 -6.92 13.74
N SER A 412 16.20 -5.60 13.82
CA SER A 412 15.55 -4.64 12.93
C SER A 412 15.93 -4.86 11.46
N THR A 413 17.18 -5.24 11.18
CA THR A 413 17.66 -5.51 9.83
C THR A 413 17.02 -6.77 9.23
N LEU A 414 16.81 -7.81 10.05
CA LEU A 414 16.10 -9.03 9.63
C LEU A 414 14.60 -8.76 9.41
N LEU A 415 13.97 -8.00 10.31
CA LEU A 415 12.59 -7.57 10.11
C LEU A 415 12.43 -6.75 8.82
N GLU A 416 13.39 -5.88 8.53
CA GLU A 416 13.37 -5.04 7.32
C GLU A 416 13.54 -5.89 6.07
N ALA A 417 14.46 -6.87 6.10
CA ALA A 417 14.61 -7.85 5.03
C ALA A 417 13.32 -8.68 4.80
N TYR A 418 12.61 -9.04 5.87
CA TYR A 418 11.32 -9.72 5.76
C TYR A 418 10.27 -8.81 5.12
N ARG A 419 10.15 -7.56 5.58
CA ARG A 419 9.23 -6.56 5.00
C ARG A 419 9.43 -6.44 3.49
N ASP A 420 10.68 -6.37 3.07
CA ASP A 420 11.08 -6.20 1.67
C ASP A 420 10.92 -7.50 0.83
N GLY A 421 10.42 -8.59 1.43
CA GLY A 421 10.08 -9.83 0.73
C GLY A 421 11.25 -10.80 0.51
N LYS A 422 12.39 -10.60 1.17
CA LYS A 422 13.62 -11.39 0.95
C LYS A 422 13.58 -12.82 1.47
N PHE A 423 12.65 -13.10 2.39
CA PHE A 423 12.44 -14.41 2.98
C PHE A 423 11.22 -15.14 2.40
N LEU A 424 10.60 -14.60 1.36
CA LEU A 424 9.49 -15.26 0.68
C LEU A 424 10.00 -16.48 -0.09
N ASP A 425 9.29 -17.60 0.02
CA ASP A 425 9.67 -18.87 -0.60
C ASP A 425 9.68 -18.76 -2.13
N ASP A 426 8.62 -18.15 -2.68
CA ASP A 426 8.43 -17.93 -4.11
C ASP A 426 8.94 -16.54 -4.54
N PRO A 427 9.99 -16.46 -5.38
CA PRO A 427 10.35 -15.23 -6.08
C PRO A 427 9.10 -14.74 -6.85
N HIS A 428 8.74 -13.46 -6.76
CA HIS A 428 7.52 -12.84 -7.35
C HIS A 428 6.22 -12.95 -6.57
N SER A 429 6.23 -13.64 -5.44
CA SER A 429 5.15 -13.46 -4.48
C SER A 429 5.29 -12.10 -3.78
N GLU A 430 4.17 -11.43 -3.53
CA GLU A 430 4.12 -10.23 -2.71
C GLU A 430 3.30 -10.47 -1.45
N HIS A 431 3.60 -9.72 -0.40
CA HIS A 431 2.77 -9.64 0.80
C HIS A 431 2.51 -8.18 1.15
N ILE A 432 1.57 -7.96 2.06
CA ILE A 432 1.41 -6.65 2.71
C ILE A 432 2.20 -6.69 4.01
N ALA A 433 3.36 -6.02 4.06
CA ALA A 433 4.15 -5.92 5.29
C ALA A 433 4.12 -4.50 5.85
N LEU A 434 3.48 -4.34 7.01
CA LEU A 434 3.41 -3.08 7.74
C LEU A 434 4.54 -3.03 8.77
N TRP A 435 5.30 -1.94 8.79
CA TRP A 435 6.32 -1.66 9.81
C TRP A 435 5.88 -0.54 10.74
N GLU A 436 5.82 -0.81 12.03
CA GLU A 436 5.57 0.19 13.07
C GLU A 436 6.58 0.08 14.22
N SER A 437 7.03 1.24 14.72
CA SER A 437 7.94 1.34 15.86
C SER A 437 7.12 1.49 17.16
N VAL A 438 7.43 0.69 18.18
CA VAL A 438 6.78 0.79 19.48
C VAL A 438 7.30 2.03 20.22
N PRO A 439 6.42 2.97 20.61
CA PRO A 439 6.83 4.19 21.32
C PRO A 439 7.20 3.91 22.78
N VAL A 440 8.04 4.78 23.37
CA VAL A 440 8.47 4.68 24.79
C VAL A 440 7.30 4.84 25.77
N ARG A 441 6.31 5.66 25.40
CA ARG A 441 5.07 5.87 26.15
C ARG A 441 3.91 5.78 25.16
N TYR A 442 2.86 5.08 25.55
CA TYR A 442 1.69 4.89 24.70
C TYR A 442 0.40 4.87 25.51
N ASP A 443 -0.70 5.06 24.80
CA ASP A 443 -2.05 4.73 25.25
C ASP A 443 -2.52 3.57 24.37
N ALA A 444 -3.00 2.47 24.98
CA ALA A 444 -3.35 1.24 24.27
C ALA A 444 -4.36 1.49 23.15
N ARG A 445 -5.37 2.33 23.42
CA ARG A 445 -6.45 2.63 22.49
C ARG A 445 -5.96 3.46 21.31
N GLU A 446 -5.20 4.52 21.56
CA GLU A 446 -4.63 5.34 20.49
C GLU A 446 -3.61 4.55 19.65
N PHE A 447 -2.81 3.67 20.27
CA PHE A 447 -1.86 2.82 19.56
C PHE A 447 -2.54 1.84 18.61
N VAL A 448 -3.59 1.15 19.06
CA VAL A 448 -4.35 0.23 18.18
C VAL A 448 -5.08 0.98 17.06
N LEU A 449 -5.65 2.15 17.32
CA LEU A 449 -6.26 2.98 16.28
C LEU A 449 -5.24 3.42 15.23
N HIS A 450 -4.04 3.81 15.66
CA HIS A 450 -2.92 4.10 14.76
C HIS A 450 -2.56 2.89 13.92
N LEU A 451 -2.34 1.72 14.54
CA LEU A 451 -2.01 0.48 13.83
C LEU A 451 -3.09 0.09 12.82
N TYR A 452 -4.37 0.20 13.20
CA TYR A 452 -5.49 -0.08 12.31
C TYR A 452 -5.52 0.90 11.13
N ALA A 453 -5.31 2.20 11.35
CA ALA A 453 -5.26 3.19 10.26
C ALA A 453 -4.10 2.91 9.30
N ARG A 454 -2.92 2.59 9.84
CA ARG A 454 -1.72 2.28 9.05
C ARG A 454 -1.91 1.01 8.22
N THR A 455 -2.54 -0.01 8.79
CA THR A 455 -2.90 -1.24 8.07
C THR A 455 -3.87 -0.94 6.93
N CYS A 456 -4.92 -0.14 7.17
CA CYS A 456 -5.85 0.25 6.11
C CYS A 456 -5.16 1.02 4.98
N GLY A 457 -4.21 1.90 5.31
CA GLY A 457 -3.40 2.62 4.34
C GLY A 457 -2.58 1.68 3.46
N ALA A 458 -1.87 0.74 4.08
CA ALA A 458 -1.06 -0.26 3.36
C ALA A 458 -1.91 -1.16 2.45
N VAL A 459 -3.10 -1.57 2.91
CA VAL A 459 -4.06 -2.34 2.09
C VAL A 459 -4.57 -1.52 0.90
N ALA A 460 -4.91 -0.25 1.10
CA ALA A 460 -5.37 0.62 0.02
C ALA A 460 -4.28 0.83 -1.05
N GLU A 461 -3.03 1.03 -0.63
CA GLU A 461 -1.87 1.16 -1.53
C GLU A 461 -1.58 -0.13 -2.30
N PHE A 462 -1.65 -1.29 -1.64
CA PHE A 462 -1.55 -2.59 -2.29
C PHE A 462 -2.62 -2.76 -3.39
N CYS A 463 -3.88 -2.50 -3.08
CA CYS A 463 -4.95 -2.59 -4.07
C CYS A 463 -4.78 -1.61 -5.23
N GLU A 464 -4.28 -0.39 -4.97
CA GLU A 464 -4.00 0.61 -6.00
C GLU A 464 -2.93 0.13 -7.00
N ARG A 465 -1.83 -0.48 -6.51
CA ARG A 465 -0.79 -1.07 -7.37
C ARG A 465 -1.34 -2.18 -8.28
N ARG A 466 -2.29 -2.97 -7.79
CA ARG A 466 -3.02 -3.97 -8.62
C ARG A 466 -4.14 -3.38 -9.50
N GLY A 467 -4.23 -2.06 -9.62
CA GLY A 467 -5.14 -1.38 -10.55
C GLY A 467 -6.57 -1.20 -10.04
N ALA A 468 -6.82 -1.33 -8.74
CA ALA A 468 -8.13 -1.05 -8.16
C ALA A 468 -8.51 0.42 -8.35
N ALA A 469 -9.66 0.68 -8.97
CA ALA A 469 -10.14 2.04 -9.20
C ALA A 469 -10.46 2.74 -7.88
N ALA A 470 -10.09 4.02 -7.77
CA ALA A 470 -10.46 4.84 -6.61
C ALA A 470 -11.99 4.88 -6.46
N PRO A 471 -12.53 4.67 -5.25
CA PRO A 471 -13.95 4.79 -5.04
C PRO A 471 -14.40 6.24 -5.27
N PRO A 472 -15.67 6.46 -5.68
CA PRO A 472 -16.17 7.81 -5.88
C PRO A 472 -16.17 8.56 -4.53
N GLY A 473 -15.24 9.49 -4.36
CA GLY A 473 -15.02 10.21 -3.09
C GLY A 473 -16.26 10.90 -2.51
N PRO A 474 -16.26 11.25 -1.21
CA PRO A 474 -17.43 11.79 -0.52
C PRO A 474 -17.83 13.11 -1.16
N ALA A 475 -18.98 13.08 -1.83
CA ALA A 475 -19.46 14.15 -2.67
C ALA A 475 -19.83 15.40 -1.84
N ARG A 476 -18.84 16.25 -1.56
CA ARG A 476 -19.05 17.62 -1.06
C ARG A 476 -19.83 18.48 -2.08
N ARG A 477 -19.87 18.04 -3.35
CA ARG A 477 -20.76 18.55 -4.42
C ARG A 477 -22.20 18.00 -4.39
N ALA A 478 -22.54 17.07 -3.49
CA ALA A 478 -23.90 16.52 -3.40
C ALA A 478 -24.89 17.43 -2.68
N GLY A 479 -24.45 18.36 -1.83
CA GLY A 479 -25.35 19.29 -1.14
C GLY A 479 -26.20 20.11 -2.10
N TRP A 480 -25.58 20.72 -3.12
CA TRP A 480 -26.30 21.56 -4.08
C TRP A 480 -27.14 20.75 -5.08
N ARG A 481 -26.68 19.55 -5.49
CA ARG A 481 -27.48 18.60 -6.30
C ARG A 481 -28.71 18.05 -5.56
N ARG A 482 -28.72 18.04 -4.21
CA ARG A 482 -29.83 17.54 -3.40
C ARG A 482 -30.95 18.57 -3.20
N VAL A 483 -30.63 19.86 -3.15
CA VAL A 483 -31.57 20.97 -2.90
C VAL A 483 -31.98 21.69 -4.20
N GLY A 484 -31.11 21.71 -5.21
CA GLY A 484 -31.36 22.31 -6.53
C GLY A 484 -32.68 21.92 -7.20
N PRO A 485 -33.10 20.64 -7.24
CA PRO A 485 -34.37 20.26 -7.87
C PRO A 485 -35.60 20.73 -7.06
N PHE A 486 -35.52 20.85 -5.73
CA PHE A 486 -36.63 21.40 -4.94
C PHE A 486 -36.80 22.90 -5.18
N VAL A 487 -35.70 23.63 -5.23
CA VAL A 487 -35.69 25.07 -5.53
C VAL A 487 -36.15 25.33 -6.97
N ALA A 488 -35.71 24.52 -7.92
CA ALA A 488 -36.13 24.63 -9.32
C ALA A 488 -37.61 24.28 -9.53
N VAL A 489 -38.15 23.27 -8.82
CA VAL A 489 -39.57 22.91 -8.89
C VAL A 489 -40.44 23.97 -8.21
N ALA A 490 -40.02 24.50 -7.06
CA ALA A 490 -40.72 25.60 -6.39
C ALA A 490 -40.73 26.88 -7.24
N LEU A 491 -39.59 27.25 -7.83
CA LEU A 491 -39.49 28.38 -8.77
C LEU A 491 -40.28 28.13 -10.06
N GLY A 492 -40.31 26.90 -10.56
CA GLY A 492 -41.07 26.52 -11.74
C GLY A 492 -42.58 26.65 -11.55
N TRP A 493 -43.11 26.21 -10.40
CA TRP A 493 -44.52 26.41 -10.06
C TRP A 493 -44.86 27.87 -9.77
N ALA A 494 -43.94 28.63 -9.16
CA ALA A 494 -44.12 30.07 -8.97
C ALA A 494 -44.16 30.81 -10.33
N ALA A 495 -43.29 30.46 -11.26
CA ALA A 495 -43.25 31.04 -12.62
C ALA A 495 -44.47 30.64 -13.46
N ALA A 496 -44.90 29.37 -13.39
CA ALA A 496 -46.14 28.92 -14.01
C ALA A 496 -47.37 29.62 -13.41
N GLY A 497 -47.29 29.91 -12.10
CA GLY A 497 -48.18 30.80 -11.37
C GLY A 497 -48.34 32.16 -12.05
N VAL A 498 -47.24 32.91 -12.08
CA VAL A 498 -47.20 34.26 -12.63
C VAL A 498 -47.61 34.27 -14.11
N ALA A 499 -47.16 33.31 -14.92
CA ALA A 499 -47.51 33.20 -16.33
C ALA A 499 -49.01 32.93 -16.56
N GLY A 500 -49.62 32.04 -15.76
CA GLY A 500 -51.06 31.78 -15.79
C GLY A 500 -51.88 33.00 -15.38
N SER A 501 -51.40 33.79 -14.42
CA SER A 501 -52.03 35.03 -13.97
C SER A 501 -52.07 36.10 -15.07
N VAL A 502 -50.95 36.25 -15.79
CA VAL A 502 -50.77 37.24 -16.87
C VAL A 502 -51.60 36.88 -18.11
N LEU A 503 -51.83 35.58 -18.35
CA LEU A 503 -52.64 35.10 -19.46
C LEU A 503 -54.15 35.09 -19.18
N ALA A 504 -54.56 34.90 -17.92
CA ALA A 504 -55.98 34.80 -17.55
C ALA A 504 -56.66 36.16 -17.35
N LEU A 505 -55.91 37.19 -16.94
CA LEU A 505 -56.42 38.55 -16.79
C LEU A 505 -55.80 39.43 -17.88
N GLY A 506 -56.57 39.74 -18.92
CA GLY A 506 -56.24 40.85 -19.81
C GLY A 506 -55.99 42.16 -19.04
N SER A 507 -55.51 43.20 -19.71
CA SER A 507 -54.78 44.39 -19.22
C SER A 507 -55.38 45.30 -18.11
N ARG A 508 -56.27 44.81 -17.23
CA ARG A 508 -56.76 45.52 -16.05
C ARG A 508 -56.61 44.61 -14.83
N PHE A 509 -55.61 44.92 -14.01
CA PHE A 509 -55.21 44.14 -12.83
C PHE A 509 -56.02 44.62 -11.62
N ASP A 510 -56.90 43.77 -11.07
CA ASP A 510 -57.64 44.03 -9.83
C ASP A 510 -57.25 42.99 -8.77
N LEU A 511 -56.61 43.43 -7.68
CA LEU A 511 -56.04 42.57 -6.63
C LEU A 511 -57.11 41.83 -5.82
N ALA A 512 -58.34 42.36 -5.74
CA ALA A 512 -59.41 41.74 -4.96
C ALA A 512 -60.07 40.55 -5.69
N ALA A 513 -60.15 40.61 -7.03
CA ALA A 513 -60.60 39.49 -7.86
C ALA A 513 -59.51 38.40 -8.01
N TRP A 514 -58.24 38.81 -7.91
CA TRP A 514 -57.05 37.94 -8.05
C TRP A 514 -56.95 36.84 -7.00
N SER A 515 -57.36 37.09 -5.75
CA SER A 515 -57.36 36.09 -4.67
C SER A 515 -58.55 35.13 -4.69
N ALA A 516 -59.64 35.50 -5.37
CA ALA A 516 -60.86 34.70 -5.50
C ALA A 516 -60.84 33.70 -6.66
N THR A 517 -59.81 33.75 -7.52
CA THR A 517 -59.71 32.89 -8.69
C THR A 517 -59.17 31.50 -8.25
N LEU A 518 -59.98 30.44 -8.41
CA LEU A 518 -59.76 29.04 -7.99
C LEU A 518 -58.40 28.39 -8.35
N TRP A 519 -57.57 29.06 -9.15
CA TRP A 519 -56.35 28.52 -9.72
C TRP A 519 -55.13 28.60 -8.78
N TRP A 520 -55.01 29.62 -7.90
CA TRP A 520 -53.92 29.72 -6.92
C TRP A 520 -53.95 28.61 -5.85
N PRO A 521 -55.11 28.28 -5.25
CA PRO A 521 -55.22 27.11 -4.39
C PRO A 521 -54.78 25.82 -5.09
N LEU A 522 -55.07 25.70 -6.40
CA LEU A 522 -54.70 24.54 -7.20
C LEU A 522 -53.20 24.47 -7.49
N VAL A 523 -52.55 25.60 -7.77
CA VAL A 523 -51.08 25.71 -7.94
C VAL A 523 -50.36 25.46 -6.62
N CYS A 524 -50.88 25.96 -5.50
CA CYS A 524 -50.34 25.68 -4.17
C CYS A 524 -50.54 24.21 -3.80
N LEU A 525 -51.68 23.60 -4.14
CA LEU A 525 -51.96 22.18 -3.86
C LEU A 525 -51.11 21.26 -4.74
N LEU A 526 -50.90 21.58 -6.02
CA LEU A 526 -50.01 20.83 -6.93
C LEU A 526 -48.53 21.06 -6.63
N GLY A 527 -48.13 22.27 -6.25
CA GLY A 527 -46.80 22.61 -5.75
C GLY A 527 -46.50 21.86 -4.45
N ALA A 528 -47.44 21.87 -3.49
CA ALA A 528 -47.35 21.11 -2.26
C ALA A 528 -47.35 19.60 -2.53
N SER A 529 -48.16 19.10 -3.45
CA SER A 529 -48.22 17.67 -3.83
C SER A 529 -46.96 17.21 -4.54
N SER A 530 -46.34 18.04 -5.39
CA SER A 530 -45.08 17.73 -6.07
C SER A 530 -43.87 17.83 -5.13
N LEU A 531 -43.90 18.76 -4.16
CA LEU A 531 -42.93 18.81 -3.07
C LEU A 531 -43.10 17.64 -2.09
N LEU A 532 -44.33 17.29 -1.69
CA LEU A 532 -44.65 16.11 -0.88
C LEU A 532 -44.34 14.81 -1.62
N TYR A 533 -44.50 14.76 -2.94
CA TYR A 533 -44.12 13.62 -3.78
C TYR A 533 -42.60 13.49 -3.91
N LEU A 534 -41.86 14.58 -4.07
CA LEU A 534 -40.40 14.58 -4.02
C LEU A 534 -39.88 14.22 -2.61
N ALA A 535 -40.60 14.64 -1.55
CA ALA A 535 -40.31 14.29 -0.17
C ALA A 535 -40.68 12.84 0.17
N ALA A 536 -41.77 12.29 -0.40
CA ALA A 536 -42.25 10.93 -0.20
C ALA A 536 -41.53 9.90 -1.10
N ARG A 537 -41.07 10.29 -2.29
CA ARG A 537 -40.07 9.53 -3.07
C ARG A 537 -38.71 9.51 -2.39
N ARG A 538 -38.42 10.54 -1.60
CA ARG A 538 -37.37 10.52 -0.59
C ARG A 538 -37.93 10.10 0.77
N GLY A 539 -38.94 9.23 0.84
CA GLY A 539 -39.08 8.33 1.98
C GLY A 539 -37.99 7.27 1.81
N ALA A 540 -36.75 7.51 2.23
CA ALA A 540 -36.38 7.96 3.55
C ALA A 540 -35.82 9.40 3.57
N TRP A 541 -36.43 10.31 4.37
CA TRP A 541 -35.58 11.12 5.25
C TRP A 541 -34.58 10.13 5.79
N PRO A 542 -33.25 10.30 5.64
CA PRO A 542 -32.33 9.26 6.08
C PRO A 542 -32.79 8.89 7.48
N ALA A 543 -33.31 7.66 7.64
CA ALA A 543 -33.51 7.08 8.94
C ALA A 543 -32.19 7.39 9.65
N PRO A 544 -32.24 8.07 10.81
CA PRO A 544 -31.12 8.82 11.39
C PRO A 544 -29.83 8.12 11.03
N SER A 545 -29.09 8.70 10.08
CA SER A 545 -28.14 8.05 9.17
C SER A 545 -27.77 6.66 9.68
N ARG A 546 -28.56 5.62 9.31
CA ARG A 546 -28.14 4.24 9.63
C ARG A 546 -26.73 4.15 9.08
N GLU A 547 -25.79 3.85 9.98
CA GLU A 547 -24.38 3.87 9.69
C GLU A 547 -24.16 3.19 8.33
N PRO A 548 -23.47 3.83 7.37
CA PRO A 548 -23.23 3.21 6.10
C PRO A 548 -22.52 1.89 6.38
N ALA A 549 -23.22 0.77 6.15
CA ALA A 549 -22.67 -0.54 6.45
C ALA A 549 -21.30 -0.69 5.77
N PRO A 550 -20.34 -1.36 6.42
CA PRO A 550 -19.04 -1.58 5.81
C PRO A 550 -19.24 -2.27 4.46
N PRO A 551 -18.56 -1.81 3.40
CA PRO A 551 -18.70 -2.41 2.08
C PRO A 551 -18.29 -3.89 2.13
N PRO A 552 -19.05 -4.80 1.51
CA PRO A 552 -18.70 -6.21 1.51
C PRO A 552 -17.41 -6.43 0.73
N VAL A 553 -16.52 -7.28 1.26
CA VAL A 553 -15.29 -7.71 0.58
C VAL A 553 -15.54 -9.12 0.04
N LEU A 554 -15.46 -9.27 -1.28
CA LEU A 554 -15.51 -10.58 -1.93
C LEU A 554 -14.09 -11.14 -2.09
N PRO A 555 -13.89 -12.46 -2.00
CA PRO A 555 -12.58 -13.07 -2.26
C PRO A 555 -12.02 -12.67 -3.62
N GLY A 556 -10.77 -12.20 -3.67
CA GLY A 556 -10.09 -11.77 -4.90
C GLY A 556 -10.53 -10.39 -5.45
N ASP A 557 -11.51 -9.71 -4.84
CA ASP A 557 -11.95 -8.39 -5.29
C ASP A 557 -11.13 -7.26 -4.62
N VAL A 558 -10.03 -6.89 -5.27
CA VAL A 558 -9.14 -5.80 -4.84
C VAL A 558 -9.85 -4.43 -4.78
N THR A 559 -10.90 -4.21 -5.58
CA THR A 559 -11.63 -2.93 -5.59
C THR A 559 -12.56 -2.83 -4.38
N ALA A 560 -13.26 -3.93 -4.06
CA ALA A 560 -14.05 -4.02 -2.84
C ALA A 560 -13.18 -3.90 -1.58
N LEU A 561 -12.00 -4.54 -1.57
CA LEU A 561 -11.05 -4.44 -0.46
C LEU A 561 -10.54 -3.00 -0.26
N ARG A 562 -10.18 -2.30 -1.35
CA ARG A 562 -9.80 -0.87 -1.30
C ARG A 562 -10.90 -0.01 -0.70
N ALA A 563 -12.15 -0.19 -1.16
CA ALA A 563 -13.28 0.55 -0.64
C ALA A 563 -13.53 0.29 0.86
N ARG A 564 -13.30 -0.96 1.33
CA ARG A 564 -13.40 -1.32 2.75
C ARG A 564 -12.31 -0.69 3.60
N ALA A 565 -11.09 -0.63 3.11
CA ALA A 565 -9.96 0.01 3.78
C ALA A 565 -10.15 1.54 3.89
N GLU A 566 -10.59 2.19 2.81
CA GLU A 566 -10.88 3.63 2.82
C GLU A 566 -12.07 3.98 3.72
N TRP A 567 -13.12 3.14 3.76
CA TRP A 567 -14.23 3.30 4.70
C TRP A 567 -13.76 3.21 6.16
N ALA A 568 -12.87 2.26 6.48
CA ALA A 568 -12.30 2.13 7.83
C ALA A 568 -11.46 3.35 8.21
N LEU A 569 -10.63 3.85 7.29
CA LEU A 569 -9.83 5.06 7.50
C LEU A 569 -10.69 6.28 7.82
N ASP A 570 -11.80 6.45 7.10
CA ASP A 570 -12.72 7.57 7.35
C ASP A 570 -13.43 7.44 8.71
N ASP A 571 -13.74 6.21 9.14
CA ASP A 571 -14.28 5.96 10.49
C ASP A 571 -13.23 6.24 11.59
N ILE A 572 -11.99 5.79 11.43
CA ILE A 572 -10.91 6.06 12.39
C ILE A 572 -10.62 7.56 12.49
N ARG A 573 -10.56 8.28 11.36
CA ARG A 573 -10.40 9.74 11.34
C ARG A 573 -11.53 10.47 12.06
N PHE A 574 -12.74 9.91 12.04
CA PHE A 574 -13.85 10.45 12.80
C PHE A 574 -13.62 10.27 14.31
N GLN A 575 -13.16 9.09 14.74
CA GLN A 575 -12.84 8.80 16.14
C GLN A 575 -11.74 9.73 16.70
N GLN A 576 -10.73 10.10 15.89
CA GLN A 576 -9.63 10.98 16.29
C GLN A 576 -10.02 12.47 16.39
N LYS A 577 -10.97 12.96 15.58
CA LYS A 577 -11.34 14.39 15.53
C LYS A 577 -12.15 14.89 16.73
N HIS A 578 -12.75 14.00 17.51
CA HIS A 578 -13.63 14.38 18.62
C HIS A 578 -12.88 14.91 19.86
N THR A 579 -11.55 14.79 19.91
CA THR A 579 -10.73 15.17 21.06
C THR A 579 -10.42 16.69 21.14
N SER A 580 -10.71 17.48 20.08
CA SER A 580 -10.49 18.93 20.08
C SER A 580 -11.76 19.70 19.70
N GLY A 581 -12.65 19.92 20.68
CA GLY A 581 -13.86 20.73 20.50
C GLY A 581 -13.66 22.19 20.91
N TRP A 582 -13.57 23.11 19.95
CA TRP A 582 -13.65 24.56 20.16
C TRP A 582 -15.12 24.95 20.41
N SER A 583 -15.44 25.39 21.63
CA SER A 583 -16.72 26.04 21.98
C SER A 583 -16.60 27.56 21.83
N GLY A 584 -17.24 28.12 20.80
CA GLY A 584 -17.33 29.57 20.57
C GLY A 584 -18.78 30.00 20.45
N LYS A 585 -19.38 30.50 21.54
CA LYS A 585 -20.67 31.20 21.49
C LYS A 585 -20.42 32.66 21.13
N VAL A 586 -20.89 33.09 19.97
CA VAL A 586 -20.98 34.52 19.63
C VAL A 586 -22.43 34.96 19.86
N GLY A 587 -22.65 35.75 20.91
CA GLY A 587 -23.93 36.39 21.17
C GLY A 587 -23.96 37.79 20.55
N VAL A 588 -25.03 38.10 19.82
CA VAL A 588 -25.42 39.49 19.49
C VAL A 588 -26.79 39.75 20.11
N ALA A 589 -26.88 40.90 20.78
CA ALA A 589 -27.96 41.26 21.69
C ALA A 589 -29.35 41.29 21.05
N GLY A 590 -30.32 40.68 21.74
CA GLY A 590 -31.74 41.03 21.65
C GLY A 590 -32.70 40.01 21.02
N ALA A 591 -32.21 38.95 20.38
CA ALA A 591 -33.08 37.86 19.90
C ALA A 591 -32.30 36.54 19.82
N GLU A 592 -32.64 35.58 20.68
CA GLU A 592 -32.21 34.18 20.51
C GLU A 592 -33.08 33.50 19.45
N ALA A 593 -32.91 33.92 18.19
CA ALA A 593 -33.33 33.12 17.04
C ALA A 593 -32.19 32.18 16.66
N GLY A 594 -32.04 31.09 17.42
CA GLY A 594 -31.14 30.00 17.06
C GLY A 594 -31.69 29.23 15.86
N VAL A 595 -31.27 29.56 14.65
CA VAL A 595 -31.24 28.57 13.57
C VAL A 595 -30.03 27.68 13.83
N THR A 596 -30.14 26.78 14.81
CA THR A 596 -29.19 25.69 15.03
C THR A 596 -29.42 24.62 13.98
N GLY A 597 -29.03 24.95 12.75
CA GLY A 597 -28.77 23.97 11.70
C GLY A 597 -27.40 23.29 11.88
N SER A 598 -26.94 23.07 13.12
CA SER A 598 -25.77 22.24 13.41
C SER A 598 -26.26 20.87 13.85
N ARG A 599 -26.40 19.97 12.88
CA ARG A 599 -26.63 18.55 13.15
C ARG A 599 -25.31 17.96 13.62
N GLU A 600 -25.04 18.04 14.93
CA GLU A 600 -23.93 17.33 15.56
C GLU A 600 -24.24 15.82 15.53
N LEU A 601 -23.72 15.14 14.51
CA LEU A 601 -23.66 13.68 14.47
C LEU A 601 -22.52 13.26 15.42
N THR A 602 -22.75 13.35 16.72
CA THR A 602 -21.81 12.87 17.73
C THR A 602 -21.83 11.34 17.71
N ARG A 603 -20.91 10.68 16.99
CA ARG A 603 -20.76 9.23 17.14
C ARG A 603 -20.20 8.95 18.54
N GLN A 604 -20.68 7.90 19.18
CA GLN A 604 -20.09 7.47 20.44
C GLN A 604 -18.64 7.03 20.19
N PRO A 605 -17.68 7.46 21.03
CA PRO A 605 -16.31 7.02 20.92
C PRO A 605 -16.24 5.52 21.19
N LYS A 606 -15.63 4.77 20.28
CA LYS A 606 -15.48 3.32 20.42
C LYS A 606 -14.55 3.00 21.60
N THR A 607 -14.94 1.98 22.35
CA THR A 607 -14.14 1.40 23.44
C THR A 607 -12.97 0.59 22.88
N TYR A 608 -11.97 0.31 23.73
CA TYR A 608 -10.81 -0.48 23.32
C TYR A 608 -11.19 -1.87 22.77
N PRO A 609 -12.04 -2.68 23.44
CA PRO A 609 -12.45 -3.99 22.92
C PRO A 609 -13.19 -3.92 21.57
N GLU A 610 -14.01 -2.89 21.36
CA GLU A 610 -14.72 -2.69 20.08
C GLU A 610 -13.73 -2.41 18.94
N ILE A 611 -12.70 -1.60 19.19
CA ILE A 611 -11.66 -1.29 18.20
C ILE A 611 -10.88 -2.57 17.85
N VAL A 612 -10.47 -3.36 18.86
CA VAL A 612 -9.76 -4.63 18.66
C VAL A 612 -10.61 -5.60 17.84
N HIS A 613 -11.91 -5.73 18.16
CA HIS A 613 -12.82 -6.59 17.41
C HIS A 613 -12.97 -6.16 15.95
N GLU A 614 -13.22 -4.87 15.69
CA GLU A 614 -13.35 -4.36 14.33
C GLU A 614 -12.07 -4.49 13.51
N PHE A 615 -10.92 -4.27 14.16
CA PHE A 615 -9.63 -4.45 13.51
C PHE A 615 -9.42 -5.92 13.14
N GLY A 616 -9.69 -6.86 14.05
CA GLY A 616 -9.65 -8.31 13.78
C GLY A 616 -10.57 -8.72 12.61
N VAL A 617 -11.80 -8.21 12.57
CA VAL A 617 -12.73 -8.45 11.45
C VAL A 617 -12.17 -7.93 10.12
N PHE A 618 -11.56 -6.74 10.13
CA PHE A 618 -10.91 -6.18 8.94
C PHE A 618 -9.70 -7.02 8.48
N LEU A 619 -8.85 -7.47 9.40
CA LEU A 619 -7.72 -8.35 9.10
C LEU A 619 -8.19 -9.67 8.48
N GLN A 620 -9.25 -10.27 9.03
CA GLN A 620 -9.84 -11.50 8.49
C GLN A 620 -10.41 -11.31 7.07
N GLN A 621 -11.11 -10.21 6.83
CA GLN A 621 -11.63 -9.87 5.50
C GLN A 621 -10.50 -9.64 4.49
N THR A 622 -9.44 -8.96 4.93
CA THR A 622 -8.25 -8.69 4.11
C THR A 622 -7.56 -9.99 3.74
N SER A 623 -7.20 -10.82 4.73
CA SER A 623 -6.49 -12.07 4.48
C SER A 623 -7.28 -13.01 3.58
N ARG A 624 -8.60 -13.19 3.80
CA ARG A 624 -9.45 -14.01 2.90
C ARG A 624 -9.49 -13.49 1.47
N CYS A 625 -9.45 -12.17 1.29
CA CYS A 625 -9.40 -11.57 -0.05
C CYS A 625 -8.06 -11.85 -0.71
N LEU A 626 -6.96 -11.64 0.03
CA LEU A 626 -5.59 -11.85 -0.43
C LEU A 626 -5.27 -13.31 -0.75
N ALA A 627 -5.77 -14.26 0.06
CA ALA A 627 -5.58 -15.69 -0.17
C ALA A 627 -6.23 -16.22 -1.47
N ALA A 628 -7.18 -15.46 -2.04
CA ALA A 628 -7.81 -15.77 -3.32
C ALA A 628 -7.14 -15.07 -4.52
N LEU A 629 -6.07 -14.30 -4.29
CA LEU A 629 -5.29 -13.65 -5.34
C LEU A 629 -4.09 -14.51 -5.71
N ASP A 630 -3.81 -14.57 -7.01
CA ASP A 630 -2.56 -15.15 -7.50
C ASP A 630 -1.36 -14.30 -7.06
N ARG A 631 -0.23 -14.96 -6.78
CA ARG A 631 1.07 -14.34 -6.43
C ARG A 631 1.06 -13.52 -5.16
N VAL A 632 0.20 -13.88 -4.22
CA VAL A 632 0.30 -13.38 -2.85
C VAL A 632 0.91 -14.47 -1.98
N ALA A 633 1.99 -14.14 -1.28
CA ALA A 633 2.66 -15.08 -0.39
C ALA A 633 1.74 -15.48 0.77
N SER A 634 2.00 -16.64 1.36
CA SER A 634 1.51 -16.96 2.70
C SER A 634 2.69 -16.86 3.66
N PRO A 635 2.64 -16.03 4.72
CA PRO A 635 1.52 -15.18 5.13
C PRO A 635 1.30 -13.96 4.22
N SER A 636 0.03 -13.64 3.95
CA SER A 636 -0.36 -12.56 3.03
C SER A 636 -0.32 -11.16 3.64
N LEU A 637 -0.48 -11.07 4.95
CA LEU A 637 -0.47 -9.84 5.73
C LEU A 637 0.45 -10.00 6.94
N VAL A 638 1.42 -9.11 7.05
CA VAL A 638 2.48 -9.16 8.05
C VAL A 638 2.52 -7.83 8.79
N ILE A 639 2.44 -7.87 10.12
CA ILE A 639 2.54 -6.68 10.97
C ILE A 639 3.80 -6.79 11.82
N ILE A 640 4.76 -5.91 11.54
CA ILE A 640 6.04 -5.83 12.20
C ILE A 640 5.99 -4.75 13.28
N LEU A 641 6.24 -5.14 14.53
CA LEU A 641 6.39 -4.23 15.66
C LEU A 641 7.86 -4.26 16.13
N ASP A 642 8.61 -3.20 15.85
CA ASP A 642 10.03 -3.10 16.25
C ASP A 642 10.23 -2.16 17.45
N GLU A 643 11.41 -2.26 18.08
CA GLU A 643 11.87 -1.39 19.16
C GLU A 643 11.06 -1.47 20.46
N LEU A 644 10.48 -2.64 20.78
CA LEU A 644 9.90 -2.86 22.12
C LEU A 644 10.94 -2.66 23.23
N ASP A 645 12.23 -2.82 22.90
CA ASP A 645 13.36 -2.56 23.79
C ASP A 645 13.58 -1.08 24.14
N LYS A 646 12.81 -0.15 23.57
CA LYS A 646 12.71 1.25 24.02
C LYS A 646 11.97 1.39 25.35
N ILE A 647 11.12 0.43 25.69
CA ILE A 647 10.42 0.40 26.98
C ILE A 647 11.43 -0.11 28.02
N ALA A 648 12.03 0.83 28.76
CA ALA A 648 13.13 0.54 29.67
C ALA A 648 12.71 -0.30 30.90
N ALA A 649 11.45 -0.19 31.32
CA ALA A 649 10.93 -0.93 32.46
C ALA A 649 10.31 -2.25 31.97
N PRO A 650 10.81 -3.43 32.42
CA PRO A 650 10.24 -4.72 32.03
C PRO A 650 8.74 -4.81 32.31
N ASP A 651 8.28 -4.27 33.44
CA ASP A 651 6.87 -4.35 33.83
C ASP A 651 5.96 -3.58 32.84
N VAL A 652 6.40 -2.42 32.32
CA VAL A 652 5.65 -1.65 31.31
C VAL A 652 5.65 -2.36 29.95
N ALA A 653 6.73 -3.07 29.60
CA ALA A 653 6.76 -3.86 28.38
C ALA A 653 5.80 -5.06 28.46
N GLN A 654 5.63 -5.63 29.65
CA GLN A 654 4.64 -6.67 29.90
C GLN A 654 3.21 -6.14 29.76
N ASP A 655 2.92 -4.97 30.32
CA ASP A 655 1.61 -4.32 30.20
C ASP A 655 1.25 -4.08 28.73
N PHE A 656 2.21 -3.62 27.91
CA PHE A 656 2.03 -3.49 26.45
C PHE A 656 1.66 -4.80 25.77
N ILE A 657 2.40 -5.88 26.06
CA ILE A 657 2.10 -7.19 25.47
C ILE A 657 0.72 -7.69 25.92
N ASN A 658 0.37 -7.51 27.20
CA ASN A 658 -0.95 -7.90 27.72
C ASN A 658 -2.10 -7.14 27.05
N GLU A 659 -1.93 -5.84 26.82
CA GLU A 659 -2.94 -5.02 26.16
C GLU A 659 -3.09 -5.42 24.68
N VAL A 660 -1.98 -5.56 23.96
CA VAL A 660 -1.97 -5.92 22.53
C VAL A 660 -2.27 -7.42 22.31
N LYS A 661 -2.22 -8.25 23.35
CA LYS A 661 -2.48 -9.70 23.28
C LYS A 661 -3.75 -10.05 22.53
N GLY A 662 -4.84 -9.30 22.73
CA GLY A 662 -6.10 -9.53 22.01
C GLY A 662 -5.97 -9.46 20.49
N LEU A 663 -5.02 -8.68 19.96
CA LEU A 663 -4.67 -8.63 18.54
C LEU A 663 -3.69 -9.73 18.14
N LEU A 664 -2.67 -10.00 18.96
CA LEU A 664 -1.64 -11.01 18.65
C LEU A 664 -2.23 -12.43 18.59
N THR A 665 -3.19 -12.75 19.46
CA THR A 665 -3.85 -14.05 19.50
C THR A 665 -5.03 -14.17 18.53
N THR A 666 -5.20 -13.20 17.61
CA THR A 666 -6.27 -13.23 16.63
C THR A 666 -5.96 -14.30 15.57
N ASP A 667 -6.67 -15.43 15.63
CA ASP A 667 -6.52 -16.54 14.69
C ASP A 667 -7.13 -16.19 13.31
N VAL A 668 -6.30 -15.54 12.49
CA VAL A 668 -6.60 -15.22 11.10
C VAL A 668 -5.57 -15.93 10.23
N PRO A 669 -5.98 -16.93 9.42
CA PRO A 669 -5.08 -17.58 8.47
C PRO A 669 -4.43 -16.53 7.57
N GLY A 670 -3.13 -16.64 7.29
CA GLY A 670 -2.42 -15.67 6.44
C GLY A 670 -2.05 -14.34 7.09
N LEU A 671 -2.23 -14.18 8.42
CA LEU A 671 -1.80 -13.02 9.22
C LEU A 671 -0.62 -13.40 10.13
N LEU A 672 0.50 -12.71 10.00
CA LEU A 672 1.69 -12.91 10.85
C LEU A 672 2.08 -11.62 11.58
N PHE A 673 2.20 -11.68 12.91
CA PHE A 673 2.83 -10.64 13.72
C PHE A 673 4.30 -10.97 13.95
N LEU A 674 5.20 -10.04 13.64
CA LEU A 674 6.63 -10.14 13.96
C LEU A 674 7.00 -9.07 14.97
N VAL A 675 7.41 -9.45 16.17
CA VAL A 675 7.68 -8.50 17.26
C VAL A 675 9.13 -8.59 17.73
N SER A 676 9.88 -7.49 17.65
CA SER A 676 11.25 -7.42 18.19
C SER A 676 11.21 -7.15 19.69
N VAL A 677 11.85 -8.01 20.48
CA VAL A 677 11.87 -7.98 21.95
C VAL A 677 13.32 -7.86 22.44
N SER A 678 13.54 -7.13 23.54
CA SER A 678 14.85 -7.08 24.21
C SER A 678 15.18 -8.43 24.87
N GLU A 679 16.45 -8.82 24.85
CA GLU A 679 16.96 -9.94 25.66
C GLU A 679 16.79 -9.67 27.16
N ASP A 680 17.01 -8.43 27.63
CA ASP A 680 16.85 -8.08 29.05
C ASP A 680 15.41 -8.23 29.53
N ALA A 681 14.44 -7.89 28.67
CA ALA A 681 13.03 -8.07 28.96
C ALA A 681 12.75 -9.57 29.08
N LEU A 682 13.13 -10.37 28.08
CA LEU A 682 12.94 -11.83 28.10
C LEU A 682 13.59 -12.48 29.32
N ALA A 683 14.84 -12.11 29.65
CA ALA A 683 15.59 -12.68 30.77
C ALA A 683 15.01 -12.27 32.14
N ALA A 684 14.54 -11.03 32.30
CA ALA A 684 13.85 -10.59 33.52
C ALA A 684 12.56 -11.38 33.76
N PHE A 685 11.87 -11.79 32.68
CA PHE A 685 10.66 -12.60 32.75
C PHE A 685 10.95 -14.08 33.03
N GLU A 686 11.96 -14.69 32.39
CA GLU A 686 12.37 -16.07 32.66
C GLU A 686 12.78 -16.29 34.13
N ARG A 687 13.40 -15.29 34.75
CA ARG A 687 13.84 -15.33 36.15
C ARG A 687 12.70 -15.28 37.17
N ARG A 688 11.50 -14.79 36.80
CA ARG A 688 10.38 -14.56 37.74
C ARG A 688 9.44 -15.78 37.91
N GLY A 689 9.61 -16.85 37.13
CA GLY A 689 8.85 -18.10 37.29
C GLY A 689 7.38 -18.03 36.81
N LEU A 690 6.65 -19.12 37.07
CA LEU A 690 5.39 -19.55 36.42
C LEU A 690 4.32 -18.47 36.08
N PRO A 691 3.93 -17.51 36.93
CA PRO A 691 2.83 -16.58 36.60
C PRO A 691 3.19 -15.46 35.60
N VAL A 692 4.48 -15.18 35.39
CA VAL A 692 4.95 -14.15 34.44
C VAL A 692 5.24 -14.75 33.06
N ARG A 693 5.55 -16.05 33.06
CA ARG A 693 5.72 -16.88 31.87
C ARG A 693 4.46 -16.89 30.99
N ASP A 694 3.28 -16.87 31.61
CA ASP A 694 1.99 -16.93 30.93
C ASP A 694 1.80 -15.82 29.88
N ALA A 695 2.20 -14.57 30.12
CA ALA A 695 1.88 -13.46 29.21
C ALA A 695 2.58 -13.56 27.85
N PHE A 696 3.89 -13.84 27.84
CA PHE A 696 4.66 -14.02 26.60
C PHE A 696 4.41 -15.41 25.97
N ASP A 697 4.38 -16.48 26.77
CA ASP A 697 4.12 -17.84 26.27
C ASP A 697 2.70 -17.99 25.69
N SER A 698 1.75 -17.12 26.08
CA SER A 698 0.39 -17.12 25.52
C SER A 698 0.11 -15.99 24.52
N ALA A 699 1.03 -15.06 24.33
CA ALA A 699 0.92 -14.01 23.31
C ALA A 699 1.69 -14.35 22.03
N PHE A 700 2.75 -15.17 22.13
CA PHE A 700 3.57 -15.59 21.00
C PHE A 700 3.48 -17.10 20.79
N ASP A 701 3.29 -17.51 19.55
CA ASP A 701 3.31 -18.92 19.15
C ASP A 701 4.76 -19.45 19.07
N LEU A 702 5.72 -18.57 18.75
CA LEU A 702 7.14 -18.90 18.64
C LEU A 702 8.00 -17.71 19.08
N ILE A 703 9.10 -17.99 19.80
CA ILE A 703 10.15 -17.00 20.11
C ILE A 703 11.46 -17.45 19.48
N ILE A 704 11.95 -16.69 18.50
CA ILE A 704 13.23 -16.91 17.83
C ILE A 704 14.30 -16.10 18.57
N ARG A 705 15.37 -16.76 18.99
CA ARG A 705 16.54 -16.11 19.62
C ARG A 705 17.66 -15.93 18.61
N LEU A 706 18.08 -14.69 18.41
CA LEU A 706 19.28 -14.36 17.66
C LEU A 706 20.48 -14.48 18.59
N GLU A 707 21.33 -15.45 18.28
CA GLU A 707 22.60 -15.70 18.95
C GLU A 707 23.69 -14.73 18.44
N TYR A 708 24.79 -14.64 19.17
CA TYR A 708 25.99 -13.96 18.69
C TYR A 708 26.59 -14.73 17.50
N LEU A 709 27.25 -14.01 16.58
CA LEU A 709 27.98 -14.62 15.48
C LEU A 709 29.16 -15.43 16.04
N ASP A 710 29.31 -16.67 15.58
CA ASP A 710 30.57 -17.39 15.70
C ASP A 710 31.60 -16.85 14.68
N LEU A 711 32.83 -17.36 14.74
CA LEU A 711 33.90 -16.96 13.83
C LEU A 711 33.56 -17.27 12.36
N ALA A 712 32.87 -18.38 12.10
CA ALA A 712 32.50 -18.80 10.75
C ALA A 712 31.48 -17.83 10.13
N ASP A 713 30.47 -17.44 10.89
CA ASP A 713 29.46 -16.47 10.54
C ASP A 713 30.07 -15.06 10.40
N ALA A 714 30.94 -14.65 11.33
CA ALA A 714 31.65 -13.38 11.25
C ALA A 714 32.48 -13.27 9.97
N ARG A 715 33.14 -14.36 9.57
CA ARG A 715 33.86 -14.44 8.28
C ARG A 715 32.92 -14.23 7.09
N LEU A 716 31.76 -14.87 7.07
CA LEU A 716 30.77 -14.70 6.00
C LEU A 716 30.22 -13.25 5.93
N VAL A 717 30.04 -12.61 7.10
CA VAL A 717 29.61 -11.19 7.20
C VAL A 717 30.65 -10.26 6.56
N LEU A 718 31.94 -10.52 6.79
CA LEU A 718 33.01 -9.65 6.29
C LEU A 718 33.36 -9.94 4.83
N SER A 719 33.44 -11.20 4.42
CA SER A 719 33.79 -11.61 3.05
C SER A 719 32.77 -11.15 2.00
N SER A 720 31.50 -11.02 2.37
CA SER A 720 30.45 -10.48 1.51
C SER A 720 30.61 -8.97 1.24
N ARG A 721 31.41 -8.26 2.05
CA ARG A 721 31.58 -6.80 1.97
C ARG A 721 32.96 -6.36 1.54
N VAL A 722 33.99 -7.07 2.00
CA VAL A 722 35.40 -6.73 1.80
C VAL A 722 36.08 -7.95 1.20
N VAL A 723 36.49 -7.82 -0.06
CA VAL A 723 37.15 -8.90 -0.80
C VAL A 723 38.62 -8.98 -0.38
N GLY A 724 39.09 -10.17 0.00
CA GLY A 724 40.50 -10.44 0.26
C GLY A 724 41.00 -9.98 1.64
N LEU A 725 40.10 -9.71 2.59
CA LEU A 725 40.48 -9.42 3.97
C LEU A 725 41.17 -10.65 4.60
N PRO A 726 42.42 -10.56 5.08
CA PRO A 726 43.13 -11.74 5.58
C PRO A 726 42.51 -12.30 6.87
N GLN A 727 42.57 -13.63 7.05
CA GLN A 727 41.99 -14.33 8.20
C GLN A 727 42.39 -13.76 9.57
N PRO A 728 43.66 -13.38 9.84
CA PRO A 728 44.04 -12.80 11.13
C PRO A 728 43.25 -11.54 11.49
N PHE A 729 42.94 -10.69 10.51
CA PHE A 729 42.15 -9.48 10.72
C PHE A 729 40.66 -9.77 10.93
N ILE A 730 40.13 -10.85 10.32
CA ILE A 730 38.77 -11.33 10.58
C ILE A 730 38.66 -11.85 12.01
N CYS A 731 39.62 -12.66 12.46
CA CYS A 731 39.68 -13.15 13.84
C CYS A 731 39.78 -11.99 14.84
N LEU A 732 40.63 -10.99 14.57
CA LEU A 732 40.73 -9.77 15.39
C LEU A 732 39.39 -9.04 15.48
N CYS A 733 38.71 -8.85 14.34
CA CYS A 733 37.39 -8.21 14.29
C CYS A 733 36.35 -9.01 15.09
N HIS A 734 36.34 -10.34 14.94
CA HIS A 734 35.44 -11.23 15.66
C HIS A 734 35.64 -11.13 17.18
N CYS A 735 36.88 -11.26 17.66
CA CYS A 735 37.20 -11.13 19.07
C CYS A 735 36.75 -9.77 19.62
N LEU A 736 37.21 -8.65 19.02
CA LEU A 736 36.92 -7.30 19.50
C LEU A 736 35.44 -6.90 19.38
N SER A 737 34.68 -7.50 18.45
CA SER A 737 33.25 -7.26 18.34
C SER A 737 32.41 -8.05 19.34
N GLY A 738 32.97 -9.11 19.93
CA GLY A 738 32.24 -10.07 20.75
C GLY A 738 31.14 -10.80 19.97
N GLY A 739 31.28 -10.97 18.64
CA GLY A 739 30.29 -11.63 17.81
C GLY A 739 29.02 -10.82 17.49
N LEU A 740 28.95 -9.53 17.84
CA LEU A 740 27.81 -8.68 17.46
C LEU A 740 27.97 -8.15 16.02
N PRO A 741 27.02 -8.38 15.09
CA PRO A 741 27.13 -7.92 13.71
C PRO A 741 27.40 -6.42 13.57
N ARG A 742 26.70 -5.59 14.36
CA ARG A 742 26.89 -4.13 14.33
C ARG A 742 28.30 -3.72 14.77
N GLU A 743 28.80 -4.34 15.83
CA GLU A 743 30.15 -4.07 16.34
C GLU A 743 31.22 -4.64 15.42
N LEU A 744 30.97 -5.79 14.79
CA LEU A 744 31.87 -6.41 13.81
C LEU A 744 32.14 -5.47 12.64
N ILE A 745 31.08 -4.85 12.10
CA ILE A 745 31.23 -3.84 11.04
C ILE A 745 31.93 -2.58 11.54
N ARG A 746 31.65 -2.15 12.79
CA ARG A 746 32.33 -0.99 13.40
C ARG A 746 33.83 -1.23 13.52
N VAL A 747 34.23 -2.37 14.08
CA VAL A 747 35.64 -2.75 14.27
C VAL A 747 36.32 -2.96 12.93
N ALA A 748 35.68 -3.63 11.97
CA ALA A 748 36.23 -3.81 10.63
C ALA A 748 36.53 -2.46 9.96
N ARG A 749 35.69 -1.43 10.14
CA ARG A 749 35.98 -0.07 9.63
C ARG A 749 37.21 0.54 10.28
N GLN A 750 37.41 0.33 11.58
CA GLN A 750 38.60 0.83 12.28
C GLN A 750 39.86 0.11 11.80
N VAL A 751 39.78 -1.21 11.59
CA VAL A 751 40.86 -2.00 11.00
C VAL A 751 41.23 -1.44 9.63
N LEU A 752 40.25 -1.27 8.74
CA LEU A 752 40.45 -0.80 7.36
C LEU A 752 40.78 0.70 7.21
N ALA A 753 40.75 1.49 8.30
CA ALA A 753 41.05 2.92 8.25
C ALA A 753 42.53 3.24 7.99
N GLY A 754 43.42 2.25 8.06
CA GLY A 754 44.85 2.39 7.78
C GLY A 754 45.45 1.08 7.29
N ASP A 755 46.71 1.13 6.87
CA ASP A 755 47.54 -0.01 6.53
C ASP A 755 48.53 -0.33 7.67
N GLY A 756 49.24 -1.46 7.57
CA GLY A 756 50.28 -1.84 8.53
C GLY A 756 50.31 -3.32 8.88
N GLU A 757 51.17 -3.68 9.82
CA GLU A 757 51.22 -5.03 10.38
C GLU A 757 50.07 -5.26 11.38
N LEU A 758 49.69 -6.53 11.55
CA LEU A 758 48.59 -6.98 12.40
C LEU A 758 48.71 -6.41 13.83
N ALA A 759 49.92 -6.44 14.39
CA ALA A 759 50.19 -5.94 15.74
C ALA A 759 49.94 -4.43 15.86
N ASP A 760 50.37 -3.65 14.86
CA ASP A 760 50.20 -2.20 14.84
C ASP A 760 48.72 -1.82 14.67
N VAL A 761 48.02 -2.54 13.79
CA VAL A 761 46.58 -2.37 13.57
C VAL A 761 45.80 -2.77 14.82
N ALA A 762 46.13 -3.88 15.47
CA ALA A 762 45.50 -4.32 16.71
C ALA A 762 45.70 -3.28 17.83
N ALA A 763 46.93 -2.79 18.01
CA ALA A 763 47.26 -1.74 18.98
C ALA A 763 46.45 -0.47 18.74
N ARG A 764 46.35 -0.01 17.49
CA ARG A 764 45.57 1.18 17.11
C ARG A 764 44.08 1.02 17.41
N VAL A 765 43.48 -0.10 16.99
CA VAL A 765 42.04 -0.35 17.20
C VAL A 765 41.72 -0.52 18.69
N VAL A 766 42.58 -1.20 19.45
CA VAL A 766 42.45 -1.34 20.90
C VAL A 766 42.56 0.01 21.61
N ALA A 767 43.49 0.88 21.20
CA ALA A 767 43.62 2.22 21.76
C ALA A 767 42.36 3.08 21.51
N GLU A 768 41.78 2.99 20.30
CA GLU A 768 40.50 3.65 19.99
C GLU A 768 39.34 3.11 20.84
N ASP A 769 39.24 1.78 21.00
CA ASP A 769 38.19 1.12 21.78
C ASP A 769 38.32 1.47 23.29
N LEU A 770 39.54 1.51 23.81
CA LEU A 770 39.84 1.94 25.18
C LEU A 770 39.49 3.42 25.42
N ALA A 771 39.80 4.29 24.46
CA ALA A 771 39.43 5.71 24.53
C ALA A 771 37.89 5.89 24.58
N ALA A 772 37.14 5.10 23.81
CA ALA A 772 35.68 5.10 23.83
C ALA A 772 35.12 4.58 25.16
N LYS A 773 35.65 3.46 25.69
CA LYS A 773 35.22 2.90 26.98
C LYS A 773 35.49 3.86 28.14
N ARG A 774 36.64 4.56 28.14
CA ARG A 774 36.96 5.61 29.12
C ARG A 774 35.91 6.73 29.13
N ALA A 775 35.52 7.25 27.96
CA ALA A 775 34.51 8.31 27.88
C ALA A 775 33.14 7.83 28.42
N GLY A 776 32.77 6.59 28.13
CA GLY A 776 31.56 5.96 28.68
C GLY A 776 31.61 5.82 30.21
N LEU A 777 32.74 5.35 30.75
CA LEU A 777 32.93 5.21 32.19
C LEU A 777 32.80 6.54 32.93
N LEU A 778 33.43 7.61 32.41
CA LEU A 778 33.29 8.96 32.98
C LEU A 778 31.82 9.41 33.04
N THR A 779 31.02 9.04 32.05
CA THR A 779 29.59 9.35 32.04
C THR A 779 28.81 8.57 33.11
N VAL A 780 29.11 7.28 33.29
CA VAL A 780 28.49 6.45 34.34
C VAL A 780 28.84 6.98 35.72
N ILE A 781 30.13 7.26 35.94
CA ILE A 781 30.65 7.84 37.17
C ILE A 781 29.97 9.18 37.48
N SER A 782 29.84 10.07 36.50
CA SER A 782 29.24 11.40 36.71
C SER A 782 27.75 11.37 37.10
N ARG A 783 27.06 10.24 36.87
CA ARG A 783 25.65 10.04 37.22
C ARG A 783 25.47 9.29 38.55
N GLY A 784 26.53 8.68 39.10
CA GLY A 784 26.49 7.91 40.34
C GLY A 784 26.77 8.79 41.57
N GLY A 785 26.16 8.46 42.70
CA GLY A 785 26.49 9.03 44.02
C GLY A 785 27.66 8.30 44.69
N HIS A 786 28.77 8.12 43.97
CA HIS A 786 29.94 7.40 44.45
C HIS A 786 30.90 8.31 45.22
N ASP A 787 31.81 7.73 46.02
CA ASP A 787 32.89 8.48 46.69
C ASP A 787 33.87 9.06 45.65
N ASP A 788 34.00 10.39 45.64
CA ASP A 788 34.85 11.15 44.71
C ASP A 788 36.32 10.71 44.74
N ALA A 789 36.86 10.30 45.89
CA ALA A 789 38.25 9.89 46.02
C ALA A 789 38.53 8.55 45.33
N LEU A 790 37.72 7.54 45.65
CA LEU A 790 37.86 6.19 45.08
C LEU A 790 37.57 6.17 43.57
N VAL A 791 36.59 6.97 43.14
CA VAL A 791 36.30 7.21 41.73
C VAL A 791 37.50 7.84 41.02
N SER A 792 38.11 8.85 41.62
CA SER A 792 39.27 9.54 41.05
C SER A 792 40.46 8.59 40.90
N ASP A 793 40.68 7.70 41.86
CA ASP A 793 41.72 6.68 41.79
C ASP A 793 41.50 5.69 40.64
N LEU A 794 40.26 5.21 40.44
CA LEU A 794 39.93 4.34 39.31
C LEU A 794 40.11 5.05 37.96
N VAL A 795 39.66 6.29 37.83
CA VAL A 795 39.83 7.08 36.59
C VAL A 795 41.31 7.37 36.32
N ARG A 796 42.08 7.72 37.35
CA ARG A 796 43.52 7.95 37.26
C ARG A 796 44.26 6.69 36.81
N HIS A 797 43.88 5.53 37.36
CA HIS A 797 44.44 4.23 36.98
C HIS A 797 44.23 3.94 35.49
N ILE A 798 43.02 4.16 34.98
CA ILE A 798 42.72 3.93 33.56
C ILE A 798 43.48 4.92 32.67
N ASN A 799 43.54 6.20 33.06
CA ASN A 799 44.27 7.22 32.30
C ASN A 799 45.76 6.92 32.21
N ALA A 800 46.36 6.37 33.27
CA ALA A 800 47.76 5.97 33.27
C ALA A 800 48.05 4.84 32.26
N HIS A 801 47.05 4.02 31.93
CA HIS A 801 47.21 2.84 31.06
C HIS A 801 46.49 2.97 29.71
N ALA A 802 46.00 4.16 29.35
CA ALA A 802 45.19 4.38 28.15
C ALA A 802 45.91 4.15 26.80
N GLY A 803 47.24 4.03 26.80
CA GLY A 803 48.07 3.70 25.64
C GLY A 803 49.18 2.71 25.96
N ALA A 804 48.97 1.92 27.01
CA ALA A 804 49.95 0.97 27.53
C ALA A 804 50.08 -0.27 26.63
N GLY A 805 51.26 -0.89 26.65
CA GLY A 805 51.51 -2.15 25.94
C GLY A 805 50.77 -3.34 26.56
N PRO A 806 50.73 -4.51 25.89
CA PRO A 806 50.00 -5.70 26.37
C PRO A 806 50.37 -6.09 27.80
N GLY A 807 51.66 -6.19 28.12
CA GLY A 807 52.14 -6.58 29.46
C GLY A 807 51.80 -5.55 30.54
N GLU A 808 51.78 -4.26 30.20
CA GLU A 808 51.41 -3.19 31.12
C GLU A 808 49.90 -3.21 31.41
N LEU A 809 49.05 -3.48 30.42
CA LEU A 809 47.60 -3.65 30.63
C LEU A 809 47.30 -4.85 31.55
N ILE A 810 48.03 -5.95 31.38
CA ILE A 810 47.90 -7.14 32.24
C ILE A 810 48.38 -6.84 33.66
N ALA A 811 49.50 -6.12 33.82
CA ALA A 811 49.99 -5.69 35.13
C ALA A 811 49.02 -4.69 35.82
N ALA A 812 48.37 -3.83 35.03
CA ALA A 812 47.35 -2.90 35.54
C ALA A 812 46.12 -3.62 36.08
N ALA A 813 45.75 -4.77 35.49
CA ALA A 813 44.65 -5.60 35.97
C ALA A 813 44.98 -6.31 37.30
N GLU A 814 46.25 -6.61 37.55
CA GLU A 814 46.76 -7.23 38.79
C GLU A 814 46.82 -6.23 39.98
N THR A 815 46.81 -4.93 39.70
CA THR A 815 46.98 -3.86 40.69
C THR A 815 45.72 -3.00 40.83
N PRO A 816 44.66 -3.52 41.48
CA PRO A 816 43.41 -2.79 41.65
C PRO A 816 43.63 -1.51 42.48
N PRO A 817 43.19 -0.32 42.00
CA PRO A 817 43.40 0.94 42.70
C PRO A 817 42.57 1.06 43.99
N ILE A 818 41.40 0.41 44.03
CA ILE A 818 40.52 0.37 45.21
C ILE A 818 40.69 -0.97 45.90
N THR A 819 41.17 -0.95 47.14
CA THR A 819 41.40 -2.13 47.98
C THR A 819 40.42 -2.24 49.16
N THR A 820 39.46 -1.33 49.27
CA THR A 820 38.49 -1.33 50.38
C THR A 820 37.47 -2.47 50.19
N GLY A 821 37.16 -3.20 51.26
CA GLY A 821 36.15 -4.28 51.25
C GLY A 821 34.78 -3.86 51.80
N ALA A 822 34.55 -2.55 51.95
CA ALA A 822 33.36 -2.03 52.61
C ALA A 822 32.11 -2.26 51.75
N PRO A 823 31.00 -2.79 52.31
CA PRO A 823 29.80 -3.12 51.55
C PRO A 823 29.13 -1.91 50.90
N GLU A 824 29.34 -0.70 51.44
CA GLU A 824 28.87 0.57 50.88
C GLU A 824 29.49 0.91 49.50
N HIS A 825 30.61 0.30 49.15
CA HIS A 825 31.31 0.50 47.87
C HIS A 825 31.13 -0.67 46.89
N ALA A 826 30.20 -1.60 47.16
CA ALA A 826 30.01 -2.81 46.35
C ALA A 826 29.79 -2.53 44.85
N ASP A 827 29.04 -1.48 44.51
CA ASP A 827 28.79 -1.08 43.12
C ASP A 827 30.07 -0.57 42.43
N LEU A 828 30.89 0.21 43.16
CA LEU A 828 32.16 0.73 42.65
C LEU A 828 33.20 -0.40 42.50
N LEU A 829 33.23 -1.37 43.41
CA LEU A 829 34.09 -2.55 43.31
C LEU A 829 33.69 -3.46 42.14
N ARG A 830 32.38 -3.57 41.87
CA ARG A 830 31.87 -4.26 40.67
C ARG A 830 32.32 -3.54 39.40
N LEU A 831 32.21 -2.20 39.37
CA LEU A 831 32.66 -1.37 38.25
C LEU A 831 34.18 -1.47 38.04
N GLN A 832 34.96 -1.49 39.13
CA GLN A 832 36.41 -1.75 39.07
C GLN A 832 36.70 -3.11 38.47
N THR A 833 36.01 -4.17 38.91
CA THR A 833 36.21 -5.53 38.39
C THR A 833 35.90 -5.61 36.90
N GLU A 834 34.81 -4.98 36.44
CA GLU A 834 34.48 -4.88 35.02
C GLU A 834 35.58 -4.14 34.25
N THR A 835 36.03 -3.00 34.77
CA THR A 835 37.02 -2.15 34.09
C THR A 835 38.38 -2.82 34.00
N LEU A 836 38.89 -3.38 35.10
CA LEU A 836 40.18 -4.09 35.12
C LEU A 836 40.10 -5.39 34.30
N GLY A 837 38.97 -6.08 34.34
CA GLY A 837 38.76 -7.27 33.52
C GLY A 837 38.77 -6.92 32.03
N TYR A 838 38.24 -5.75 31.67
CA TYR A 838 38.32 -5.24 30.31
C TYR A 838 39.75 -4.90 29.88
N LEU A 839 40.57 -4.32 30.76
CA LEU A 839 42.00 -4.10 30.48
C LEU A 839 42.73 -5.44 30.30
N TYR A 840 42.44 -6.44 31.13
CA TYR A 840 42.98 -7.80 31.01
C TYR A 840 42.59 -8.46 29.68
N TYR A 841 41.34 -8.28 29.25
CA TYR A 841 40.85 -8.71 27.96
C TYR A 841 41.60 -8.06 26.79
N LEU A 842 41.72 -6.72 26.79
CA LEU A 842 42.42 -5.99 25.73
C LEU A 842 43.91 -6.34 25.67
N GLY A 843 44.57 -6.47 26.83
CA GLY A 843 45.96 -6.95 26.91
C GLY A 843 46.12 -8.36 26.33
N THR A 844 45.15 -9.25 26.58
CA THR A 844 45.13 -10.60 25.98
C THR A 844 44.98 -10.55 24.47
N VAL A 845 44.06 -9.73 23.94
CA VAL A 845 43.90 -9.55 22.50
C VAL A 845 45.22 -9.05 21.86
N LEU A 846 45.90 -8.09 22.49
CA LEU A 846 47.18 -7.57 22.00
C LEU A 846 48.32 -8.58 22.06
N GLU A 847 48.37 -9.45 23.07
CA GLU A 847 49.36 -10.54 23.13
C GLU A 847 49.09 -11.61 22.05
N VAL A 848 47.82 -11.96 21.82
CA VAL A 848 47.41 -12.93 20.80
C VAL A 848 47.75 -12.40 19.41
N PHE A 849 47.25 -11.22 19.03
CA PHE A 849 47.47 -10.64 17.70
C PHE A 849 48.78 -9.84 17.60
N GLY A 850 49.81 -10.29 18.32
CA GLY A 850 51.13 -9.65 18.37
C GLY A 850 52.02 -9.93 17.14
N PRO A 851 53.27 -9.43 17.15
CA PRO A 851 54.19 -9.54 16.01
C PRO A 851 54.58 -10.98 15.64
N ALA A 852 54.40 -11.93 16.57
CA ALA A 852 54.76 -13.34 16.39
C ALA A 852 53.58 -14.21 15.92
N PHE A 853 52.44 -13.62 15.56
CA PHE A 853 51.26 -14.37 15.13
C PHE A 853 51.57 -15.22 13.89
N ALA A 854 51.32 -16.52 13.99
CA ALA A 854 51.67 -17.51 12.98
C ALA A 854 50.44 -18.31 12.50
N PRO A 855 50.52 -19.05 11.37
CA PRO A 855 49.41 -19.88 10.89
C PRO A 855 48.93 -20.91 11.94
N ALA A 856 49.84 -21.44 12.76
CA ALA A 856 49.48 -22.37 13.83
C ALA A 856 48.58 -21.73 14.91
N ASP A 857 48.68 -20.42 15.12
CA ASP A 857 47.82 -19.68 16.06
C ASP A 857 46.39 -19.53 15.51
N LEU A 858 46.24 -19.42 14.19
CA LEU A 858 44.91 -19.45 13.56
C LEU A 858 44.23 -20.81 13.78
N ASP A 859 44.94 -21.92 13.52
CA ASP A 859 44.39 -23.26 13.68
C ASP A 859 44.03 -23.53 15.16
N ARG A 860 44.90 -23.09 16.07
CA ARG A 860 44.66 -23.17 17.52
C ARG A 860 43.39 -22.41 17.92
N GLY A 861 43.26 -21.15 17.49
CA GLY A 861 42.11 -20.31 17.82
C GLY A 861 40.82 -20.70 17.08
N ALA A 862 40.91 -21.37 15.92
CA ALA A 862 39.75 -21.89 15.20
C ALA A 862 39.20 -23.20 15.81
N THR A 863 40.00 -23.90 16.61
CA THR A 863 39.59 -25.16 17.24
C THR A 863 38.66 -24.87 18.43
N ALA A 864 37.49 -25.50 18.46
CA ALA A 864 36.51 -25.34 19.53
C ALA A 864 37.10 -25.70 20.92
N GLY A 865 36.81 -24.86 21.93
CA GLY A 865 37.29 -25.03 23.31
C GLY A 865 37.64 -23.69 23.97
N ASP A 866 38.19 -23.74 25.18
CA ASP A 866 38.50 -22.53 25.97
C ASP A 866 39.56 -21.64 25.31
N GLY A 867 40.45 -22.21 24.49
CA GLY A 867 41.45 -21.49 23.70
C GLY A 867 40.96 -20.96 22.34
N SER A 868 39.67 -21.09 22.02
CA SER A 868 39.12 -20.63 20.74
C SER A 868 38.94 -19.11 20.66
N PHE A 869 38.92 -18.56 19.45
CA PHE A 869 38.57 -17.16 19.20
C PHE A 869 37.12 -16.86 19.59
N ASP A 870 36.21 -17.84 19.46
CA ASP A 870 34.83 -17.74 19.93
C ASP A 870 34.77 -17.60 21.47
N SER A 871 35.61 -18.35 22.20
CA SER A 871 35.74 -18.23 23.66
C SER A 871 36.22 -16.82 24.06
N LEU A 872 37.24 -16.30 23.38
CA LEU A 872 37.74 -14.95 23.63
C LEU A 872 36.69 -13.88 23.28
N ALA A 873 35.94 -14.04 22.18
CA ALA A 873 34.83 -13.16 21.83
C ALA A 873 33.70 -13.23 22.88
N SER A 874 33.39 -14.41 23.40
CA SER A 874 32.36 -14.62 24.42
C SER A 874 32.70 -13.91 25.74
N ALA A 875 33.98 -13.81 26.11
CA ALA A 875 34.40 -13.06 27.29
C ALA A 875 33.93 -11.60 27.24
N ARG A 876 33.92 -10.97 26.06
CA ARG A 876 33.42 -9.61 25.87
C ARG A 876 31.92 -9.50 26.15
N GLN A 877 31.14 -10.52 25.76
CA GLN A 877 29.70 -10.60 25.98
C GLN A 877 29.35 -10.75 27.46
N LEU A 878 30.25 -11.35 28.24
CA LEU A 878 30.04 -11.65 29.66
C LEU A 878 30.26 -10.45 30.58
N PHE A 879 30.95 -9.39 30.15
CA PHE A 879 31.23 -8.22 31.02
C PHE A 879 29.98 -7.57 31.63
N PRO A 880 28.92 -7.27 30.85
CA PRO A 880 27.69 -6.68 31.41
C PRO A 880 26.90 -7.64 32.31
N VAL A 881 27.06 -8.96 32.11
CA VAL A 881 26.29 -9.99 32.82
C VAL A 881 26.98 -10.38 34.12
N ASN A 882 28.26 -10.76 34.03
CA ASN A 882 29.08 -11.21 35.13
C ASN A 882 30.57 -10.99 34.81
N ALA A 883 31.11 -9.85 35.24
CA ALA A 883 32.51 -9.49 35.05
C ALA A 883 33.51 -10.54 35.59
N ARG A 884 33.17 -11.25 36.67
CA ARG A 884 34.03 -12.30 37.21
C ARG A 884 34.06 -13.52 36.30
N LEU A 885 32.93 -13.90 35.71
CA LEU A 885 32.88 -14.99 34.74
C LEU A 885 33.67 -14.64 33.48
N ALA A 886 33.50 -13.41 32.96
CA ALA A 886 34.31 -12.90 31.85
C ALA A 886 35.82 -13.04 32.15
N TRP A 887 36.25 -12.66 33.35
CA TRP A 887 37.63 -12.81 33.79
C TRP A 887 38.11 -14.26 33.77
N LEU A 888 37.32 -15.19 34.31
CA LEU A 888 37.67 -16.60 34.33
C LEU A 888 37.75 -17.19 32.92
N THR A 889 36.87 -16.79 32.01
CA THR A 889 36.94 -17.17 30.60
C THR A 889 38.24 -16.69 29.95
N ILE A 890 38.66 -15.44 30.22
CA ILE A 890 39.94 -14.91 29.73
C ILE A 890 41.12 -15.69 30.33
N THR A 891 41.07 -16.02 31.61
CA THR A 891 42.10 -16.82 32.27
C THR A 891 42.22 -18.22 31.67
N ALA A 892 41.11 -18.93 31.47
CA ALA A 892 41.11 -20.25 30.83
C ALA A 892 41.67 -20.19 29.40
N PHE A 893 41.29 -19.17 28.63
CA PHE A 893 41.86 -18.89 27.32
C PHE A 893 43.38 -18.69 27.39
N ARG A 894 43.86 -17.84 28.31
CA ARG A 894 45.30 -17.56 28.47
C ARG A 894 46.10 -18.78 28.89
N GLU A 895 45.58 -19.60 29.80
CA GLU A 895 46.18 -20.87 30.19
C GLU A 895 46.32 -21.80 28.98
N CYS A 896 45.25 -21.92 28.18
CA CYS A 896 45.25 -22.67 26.94
C CYS A 896 46.24 -22.11 25.92
N TRP A 897 46.57 -20.81 25.97
CA TRP A 897 47.55 -20.13 25.11
C TRP A 897 48.98 -20.12 25.68
N GLY A 898 49.21 -20.62 26.90
CA GLY A 898 50.50 -20.59 27.59
C GLY A 898 50.91 -19.19 28.07
N GLN A 899 49.96 -18.28 28.18
CA GLN A 899 50.14 -16.90 28.62
C GLN A 899 49.97 -16.76 30.14
N ARG A 900 50.55 -15.72 30.73
CA ARG A 900 50.45 -15.47 32.19
C ARG A 900 49.01 -15.16 32.60
N ALA A 901 48.42 -15.97 33.48
CA ALA A 901 47.10 -15.72 34.05
C ALA A 901 47.17 -14.77 35.28
N VAL A 902 46.14 -13.94 35.44
CA VAL A 902 45.95 -13.06 36.60
C VAL A 902 44.63 -13.46 37.30
N PRO A 903 44.60 -13.59 38.64
CA PRO A 903 43.37 -13.87 39.36
C PRO A 903 42.43 -12.64 39.39
N PRO A 904 41.10 -12.84 39.43
CA PRO A 904 40.17 -11.73 39.56
C PRO A 904 40.36 -11.01 40.90
N PRO A 905 40.12 -9.69 40.98
CA PRO A 905 40.15 -8.94 42.24
C PRO A 905 39.21 -9.60 43.26
N SER A 906 39.71 -9.88 44.46
CA SER A 906 38.91 -10.52 45.51
C SER A 906 37.76 -9.61 45.91
N ALA A 907 36.51 -9.97 45.59
CA ALA A 907 35.36 -9.47 46.32
C ALA A 907 35.55 -9.91 47.77
N GLY A 908 35.66 -8.96 48.71
CA GLY A 908 36.07 -9.21 50.10
C GLY A 908 35.45 -10.46 50.73
N VAL A 909 36.15 -11.59 50.62
CA VAL A 909 35.98 -12.72 51.51
C VAL A 909 37.00 -12.48 52.59
N SER A 910 36.49 -12.12 53.77
CA SER A 910 37.29 -12.03 54.99
C SER A 910 38.19 -13.28 55.07
N PRO A 911 39.52 -13.14 55.26
CA PRO A 911 40.38 -14.29 55.41
C PRO A 911 39.81 -15.14 56.56
N ALA A 912 39.58 -16.42 56.28
CA ALA A 912 39.13 -17.39 57.26
C ALA A 912 39.94 -17.19 58.55
N GLY A 913 39.26 -16.79 59.62
CA GLY A 913 39.87 -16.65 60.94
C GLY A 913 40.53 -17.99 61.32
N PRO A 914 41.68 -17.96 62.00
CA PRO A 914 42.34 -19.19 62.43
C PRO A 914 41.35 -19.98 63.29
N GLY A 915 41.13 -21.24 62.92
CA GLY A 915 40.19 -22.13 63.61
C GLY A 915 40.50 -22.20 65.11
N PRO A 916 39.48 -22.37 65.97
CA PRO A 916 39.70 -22.47 67.40
C PRO A 916 40.44 -23.79 67.68
N GLY A 917 41.73 -23.65 68.00
CA GLY A 917 42.48 -24.71 68.66
C GLY A 917 41.92 -24.93 70.06
N ALA A 918 41.66 -26.20 70.36
CA ALA A 918 41.73 -26.86 71.67
C ALA A 918 41.30 -26.07 72.92
N ALA A 919 40.07 -26.34 73.38
CA ALA A 919 39.77 -26.80 74.74
C ALA A 919 38.40 -27.49 74.74
#